data_AF-A0A512MG42-F1
#
_entry.id   AF-A0A512MG42-F1
#
_cell.length_a   1.000
_cell.length_b   1.000
_cell.length_c   1.000
_cell.angle_alpha   90.00
_cell.angle_beta   90.00
_cell.angle_gamma   90.00
#
_symmetry.space_group_name_H-M   'P 1'
#
loop_
_entity.id
_entity.type
_entity.pdbx_description
1 polymer ?
#
loop_
_entity_poly.entity_id
_entity_poly.type
_entity_poly.pdbx_seq_one_letter_code
_entity_poly.pdbx_strand_id
1 'polypeptide(L)'
;MTNRFLSRPVIEHLESKIAPAGTVTAVIAGGVLTLTGDLEANDIVITELMPDRFRITGQAGTFIRLGPAAGALSVDFDATVTSIKVDLKEGADVVLFDQVKLVKDVTVNLGIGANTARFNALSIGGNLSIQGGNDADQIFFRDRLLVGGNATFAMGNGTNSVEYTPGAPGFDAIQIEGALKYTGGSAGDGLLFNIASAILLGSVDFAPGAGGGFLTLNSAKEVIVGGKFNLTTLDHAGALFETRVVSQEIVSIGGPVTVKNGTGQNVMLMEGTDALLIGGAVSVTQGNVSGASRSEVILTSTDHVSIEGGVTIKNGNGDYTNRISAAQVEIDGAVAVTNGNSGATSTRNEITSIGGSLDIQGGISYTNGSGTYTNEVGLVGSSVNVGGTINIVNKDSTADFTVNTISGARLFSAGVSITNGMGKFSNFVSFADGRIAGNLQVTNGDSTAQVNNSFSLPLVTGNLTLKNGNGDYENNFFSGNSPSLRVGGNLSITNGTATAETRNLFFVSALDVDGSLTIKNGDGHWDNFIGSSLVNIKGSFSVTNGNTNNSINNNFNVLEEFRVGGSVSMVSGNGEVINFLGSGGALLIGGSVLQQTSVRSSGATPFIISSPNLVIKGGVTFKSAGGDTTTVLGNGGQQVSVGGALNVSMGDGNDSFSGFAFLTLNTGAVSMSFGNGNTSSTLGSNFGTVIKGGLSVTSLVGDDSFTLVGGSRINGSLSVNYGAGSTGTFVANNFESVEVAGAVNLNFGGLTGAATVTLNRLAAQGNVTYVGSTGADTLAIRQAAFRGNATFTTGNGADQVSINDTIFLGTLGIQTGVGADTLNIEHLTSEVGFNLTARTTFSKAVTISMGDDADSVLIGGGVAAQTVEFKAAALLDGGIGTDTLTTGLNIIGTLTPSNIP
;
A
#
# COMPACT_ATOMS: atom_id res chain seq x y z
N MET A 1 50.43 -45.94 -103.34
CA MET A 1 50.48 -44.64 -102.65
C MET A 1 49.84 -44.79 -101.28
N THR A 2 50.64 -44.44 -100.28
CA THR A 2 50.41 -44.31 -98.84
C THR A 2 49.10 -43.61 -98.45
N ASN A 3 48.40 -44.15 -97.44
CA ASN A 3 47.69 -43.33 -96.46
C ASN A 3 47.73 -44.00 -95.07
N ARG A 4 48.62 -43.49 -94.20
CA ARG A 4 48.82 -43.90 -92.80
C ARG A 4 47.78 -43.18 -91.93
N PHE A 5 46.87 -43.93 -91.31
CA PHE A 5 46.11 -43.43 -90.16
C PHE A 5 47.02 -43.48 -88.92
N LEU A 6 47.29 -42.32 -88.33
CA LEU A 6 47.95 -42.16 -87.04
C LEU A 6 46.93 -42.41 -85.93
N SER A 7 47.07 -43.53 -85.19
CA SER A 7 46.37 -43.73 -83.92
C SER A 7 46.92 -42.74 -82.89
N ARG A 8 46.06 -41.86 -82.38
CA ARG A 8 46.39 -40.99 -81.24
C ARG A 8 46.67 -41.86 -80.00
N PRO A 9 47.73 -41.60 -79.22
CA PRO A 9 47.92 -42.23 -77.92
C PRO A 9 46.76 -41.83 -77.00
N VAL A 10 46.06 -42.83 -76.47
CA VAL A 10 45.14 -42.65 -75.34
C VAL A 10 46.02 -42.48 -74.11
N ILE A 11 45.94 -41.31 -73.48
CA ILE A 11 46.47 -41.11 -72.11
C ILE A 11 45.55 -41.93 -71.21
N GLU A 12 46.06 -43.05 -70.69
CA GLU A 12 45.39 -43.75 -69.60
C GLU A 12 45.32 -42.82 -68.39
N HIS A 13 44.17 -42.78 -67.73
CA HIS A 13 43.99 -42.01 -66.51
C HIS A 13 45.02 -42.51 -65.50
N LEU A 14 45.88 -41.63 -65.00
CA LEU A 14 46.80 -41.95 -63.90
C LEU A 14 45.95 -42.56 -62.78
N GLU A 15 46.28 -43.78 -62.38
CA GLU A 15 45.72 -44.41 -61.19
C GLU A 15 45.86 -43.42 -60.04
N SER A 16 44.77 -43.15 -59.31
CA SER A 16 44.83 -42.34 -58.11
C SER A 16 45.86 -42.97 -57.18
N LYS A 17 47.05 -42.36 -57.09
CA LYS A 17 47.98 -42.68 -56.02
C LYS A 17 47.34 -42.14 -54.76
N ILE A 18 46.68 -43.04 -54.02
CA ILE A 18 46.32 -42.81 -52.63
C ILE A 18 47.66 -42.64 -51.91
N ALA A 19 48.09 -41.40 -51.71
CA ALA A 19 49.14 -41.13 -50.76
C ALA A 19 48.66 -41.68 -49.41
N PRO A 20 49.49 -42.44 -48.68
CA PRO A 20 49.13 -42.87 -47.32
C PRO A 20 48.70 -41.64 -46.51
N ALA A 21 47.66 -41.79 -45.69
CA ALA A 21 47.01 -40.66 -45.01
C ALA A 21 47.75 -40.17 -43.75
N GLY A 22 48.95 -40.68 -43.49
CA GLY A 22 49.73 -40.39 -42.29
C GLY A 22 50.32 -41.64 -41.65
N THR A 23 51.31 -41.46 -40.77
CA THR A 23 51.95 -42.49 -39.95
C THR A 23 51.99 -42.09 -38.48
N VAL A 24 51.30 -42.88 -37.65
CA VAL A 24 51.28 -42.71 -36.19
C VAL A 24 52.34 -43.60 -35.55
N THR A 25 53.21 -43.01 -34.74
CA THR A 25 54.21 -43.76 -33.96
C THR A 25 53.64 -44.14 -32.59
N ALA A 26 53.61 -45.44 -32.30
CA ALA A 26 53.22 -46.01 -31.02
C ALA A 26 54.47 -46.47 -30.23
N VAL A 27 54.58 -46.09 -28.96
CA VAL A 27 55.67 -46.49 -28.06
C VAL A 27 55.08 -46.91 -26.72
N ILE A 28 55.53 -48.04 -26.17
CA ILE A 28 55.13 -48.50 -24.84
C ILE A 28 56.34 -48.43 -23.92
N ALA A 29 56.30 -47.57 -22.91
CA ALA A 29 57.38 -47.42 -21.93
C ALA A 29 56.80 -47.15 -20.54
N GLY A 30 57.27 -47.90 -19.52
CA GLY A 30 56.85 -47.71 -18.13
C GLY A 30 55.34 -47.91 -17.90
N GLY A 31 54.68 -48.74 -18.72
CA GLY A 31 53.22 -48.94 -18.66
C GLY A 31 52.40 -47.80 -19.24
N VAL A 32 53.01 -46.91 -20.04
CA VAL A 32 52.33 -45.85 -20.79
C VAL A 32 52.42 -46.14 -22.28
N LEU A 33 51.27 -46.25 -22.95
CA LEU A 33 51.19 -46.26 -24.41
C LEU A 33 51.17 -44.81 -24.89
N THR A 34 52.20 -44.40 -25.63
CA THR A 34 52.30 -43.08 -26.27
C THR A 34 52.09 -43.21 -27.77
N LEU A 35 51.13 -42.48 -28.30
CA LEU A 35 50.85 -42.33 -29.73
C LEU A 35 51.21 -40.90 -30.16
N THR A 36 51.98 -40.78 -31.23
CA THR A 36 52.37 -39.50 -31.81
C THR A 36 52.02 -39.49 -33.30
N GLY A 37 51.09 -38.62 -33.68
CA GLY A 37 50.73 -38.34 -35.07
C GLY A 37 51.83 -37.57 -35.80
N ASP A 38 51.65 -37.40 -37.10
CA ASP A 38 52.50 -36.62 -37.97
C ASP A 38 51.84 -35.30 -38.36
N LEU A 39 52.05 -34.79 -39.58
CA LEU A 39 51.44 -33.53 -40.03
C LEU A 39 50.23 -33.78 -40.95
N GLU A 40 49.83 -35.04 -41.13
CA GLU A 40 48.75 -35.47 -42.00
C GLU A 40 47.52 -35.87 -41.17
N ALA A 41 46.36 -36.07 -41.81
CA ALA A 41 45.13 -36.43 -41.12
C ALA A 41 45.09 -37.92 -40.75
N ASN A 42 45.25 -38.24 -39.47
CA ASN A 42 45.28 -39.60 -38.97
C ASN A 42 43.88 -40.08 -38.51
N ASP A 43 43.54 -41.35 -38.74
CA ASP A 43 42.32 -41.99 -38.22
C ASP A 43 42.71 -43.27 -37.47
N ILE A 44 42.49 -43.32 -36.17
CA ILE A 44 43.05 -44.33 -35.24
C ILE A 44 41.96 -44.93 -34.38
N VAL A 45 41.94 -46.26 -34.26
CA VAL A 45 41.10 -46.99 -33.29
C VAL A 45 41.99 -47.75 -32.30
N ILE A 46 41.78 -47.54 -31.01
CA ILE A 46 42.43 -48.22 -29.90
C ILE A 46 41.38 -49.08 -29.20
N THR A 47 41.58 -50.39 -29.20
CA THR A 47 40.67 -51.35 -28.56
C THR A 47 41.43 -52.19 -27.54
N GLU A 48 40.88 -52.34 -26.33
CA GLU A 48 41.34 -53.37 -25.40
C GLU A 48 40.58 -54.67 -25.68
N LEU A 49 41.27 -55.69 -26.18
CA LEU A 49 40.64 -56.96 -26.57
C LEU A 49 40.34 -57.84 -25.34
N MET A 50 41.24 -57.77 -24.35
CA MET A 50 41.17 -58.42 -23.05
C MET A 50 42.18 -57.70 -22.13
N PRO A 51 42.12 -57.88 -20.80
CA PRO A 51 43.04 -57.22 -19.88
C PRO A 51 44.51 -57.35 -20.33
N ASP A 52 45.21 -56.22 -20.43
CA ASP A 52 46.61 -56.10 -20.88
C ASP A 52 46.90 -56.52 -22.35
N ARG A 53 45.87 -56.68 -23.19
CA ARG A 53 46.02 -56.91 -24.63
C ARG A 53 45.27 -55.87 -25.43
N PHE A 54 46.01 -55.11 -26.23
CA PHE A 54 45.50 -54.00 -27.00
C PHE A 54 45.69 -54.22 -28.50
N ARG A 55 44.80 -53.60 -29.27
CA ARG A 55 44.86 -53.46 -30.72
C ARG A 55 44.82 -51.99 -31.07
N ILE A 56 45.72 -51.55 -31.95
CA ILE A 56 45.69 -50.21 -32.55
C ILE A 56 45.52 -50.40 -34.05
N THR A 57 44.46 -49.83 -34.61
CA THR A 57 44.12 -49.94 -36.04
C THR A 57 44.12 -48.55 -36.65
N GLY A 58 44.93 -48.34 -37.68
CA GLY A 58 44.84 -47.18 -38.55
C GLY A 58 43.74 -47.37 -39.59
N GLN A 59 42.88 -46.37 -39.72
CA GLN A 59 41.80 -46.28 -40.70
C GLN A 59 42.13 -45.22 -41.75
N ALA A 60 41.30 -45.14 -42.80
CA ALA A 60 41.44 -44.17 -43.88
C ALA A 60 42.85 -44.07 -44.54
N GLY A 61 43.67 -45.12 -44.45
CA GLY A 61 45.03 -45.15 -44.99
C GLY A 61 46.15 -44.77 -43.99
N THR A 62 45.81 -44.56 -42.72
CA THR A 62 46.76 -44.31 -41.62
C THR A 62 47.56 -45.58 -41.29
N PHE A 63 48.87 -45.46 -41.16
CA PHE A 63 49.74 -46.56 -40.72
C PHE A 63 50.16 -46.40 -39.25
N ILE A 64 50.20 -47.51 -38.52
CA ILE A 64 50.63 -47.58 -37.12
C ILE A 64 52.03 -48.20 -37.04
N ARG A 65 52.97 -47.48 -36.43
CA ARG A 65 54.34 -47.93 -36.23
C ARG A 65 54.62 -48.19 -34.75
N LEU A 66 54.64 -49.45 -34.33
CA LEU A 66 54.98 -49.83 -32.95
C LEU A 66 56.50 -49.98 -32.76
N GLY A 67 57.12 -49.02 -32.07
CA GLY A 67 58.58 -48.97 -31.88
C GLY A 67 59.34 -48.83 -33.20
N PRO A 68 60.40 -49.62 -33.45
CA PRO A 68 61.17 -49.57 -34.71
C PRO A 68 60.55 -50.39 -35.86
N ALA A 69 59.37 -51.00 -35.67
CA ALA A 69 58.73 -51.82 -36.70
C ALA A 69 58.39 -50.99 -37.97
N ALA A 70 58.12 -51.65 -39.09
CA ALA A 70 57.51 -50.97 -40.23
C ALA A 70 56.05 -50.61 -39.91
N GLY A 71 55.51 -49.56 -40.53
CA GLY A 71 54.11 -49.18 -40.36
C GLY A 71 53.16 -50.27 -40.85
N ALA A 72 52.11 -50.56 -40.08
CA ALA A 72 51.06 -51.52 -40.40
C ALA A 72 49.67 -50.91 -40.18
N LEU A 73 48.65 -51.36 -40.92
CA LEU A 73 47.27 -50.88 -40.74
C LEU A 73 46.68 -51.30 -39.39
N SER A 74 47.20 -52.36 -38.76
CA SER A 74 46.77 -52.80 -37.45
C SER A 74 47.92 -53.48 -36.73
N VAL A 75 48.05 -53.21 -35.42
CA VAL A 75 49.07 -53.81 -34.56
C VAL A 75 48.41 -54.28 -33.27
N ASP A 76 48.57 -55.57 -32.97
CA ASP A 76 48.22 -56.18 -31.69
C ASP A 76 49.47 -56.28 -30.82
N PHE A 77 49.32 -56.07 -29.51
CA PHE A 77 50.38 -56.32 -28.55
C PHE A 77 49.84 -56.69 -27.18
N ASP A 78 50.63 -57.47 -26.44
CA ASP A 78 50.40 -57.81 -25.04
C ASP A 78 51.34 -56.96 -24.18
N ALA A 79 50.79 -56.04 -23.40
CA ALA A 79 51.54 -55.20 -22.48
C ALA A 79 50.62 -54.65 -21.39
N THR A 80 51.12 -54.57 -20.16
CA THR A 80 50.43 -53.85 -19.09
C THR A 80 50.41 -52.36 -19.40
N VAL A 81 49.28 -51.87 -19.89
CA VAL A 81 49.05 -50.45 -20.17
C VAL A 81 48.23 -49.88 -19.02
N THR A 82 48.86 -49.02 -18.23
CA THR A 82 48.20 -48.31 -17.13
C THR A 82 47.73 -46.91 -17.53
N SER A 83 48.32 -46.34 -18.58
CA SER A 83 47.96 -45.01 -19.10
C SER A 83 48.13 -44.95 -20.62
N ILE A 84 47.37 -44.06 -21.26
CA ILE A 84 47.51 -43.76 -22.69
C ILE A 84 47.76 -42.27 -22.86
N LYS A 85 48.73 -41.92 -23.71
CA LYS A 85 49.02 -40.56 -24.15
C LYS A 85 48.93 -40.50 -25.68
N VAL A 86 48.13 -39.61 -26.22
CA VAL A 86 47.98 -39.37 -27.67
C VAL A 86 48.36 -37.92 -27.96
N ASP A 87 49.14 -37.68 -29.01
CA ASP A 87 49.60 -36.36 -29.44
C ASP A 87 49.58 -36.31 -30.97
N LEU A 88 48.48 -35.82 -31.55
CA LEU A 88 48.17 -35.94 -32.99
C LEU A 88 48.83 -34.87 -33.86
N LYS A 89 49.39 -33.82 -33.26
CA LYS A 89 50.19 -32.76 -33.91
C LYS A 89 49.41 -31.86 -34.86
N GLU A 90 49.40 -32.11 -36.16
CA GLU A 90 48.67 -31.29 -37.16
C GLU A 90 47.87 -32.24 -38.05
N GLY A 91 46.67 -31.83 -38.46
CA GLY A 91 45.81 -32.66 -39.30
C GLY A 91 44.35 -32.53 -38.91
N ALA A 92 43.45 -33.09 -39.72
CA ALA A 92 42.07 -33.29 -39.29
C ALA A 92 41.95 -34.72 -38.75
N ASP A 93 42.40 -34.93 -37.52
CA ASP A 93 42.61 -36.25 -36.97
C ASP A 93 41.34 -36.84 -36.33
N VAL A 94 41.24 -38.17 -36.32
CA VAL A 94 40.20 -38.95 -35.65
C VAL A 94 40.86 -39.98 -34.73
N VAL A 95 40.47 -40.01 -33.46
CA VAL A 95 40.90 -41.04 -32.51
C VAL A 95 39.70 -41.66 -31.80
N LEU A 96 39.55 -42.97 -31.87
CA LEU A 96 38.52 -43.76 -31.21
C LEU A 96 39.14 -44.66 -30.14
N PHE A 97 38.66 -44.55 -28.92
CA PHE A 97 38.89 -45.50 -27.84
C PHE A 97 37.66 -46.40 -27.73
N ASP A 98 37.83 -47.71 -27.93
CA ASP A 98 36.74 -48.69 -27.91
C ASP A 98 36.95 -49.71 -26.78
N GLN A 99 36.07 -49.67 -25.78
CA GLN A 99 36.08 -50.55 -24.61
C GLN A 99 37.38 -50.51 -23.80
N VAL A 100 38.01 -49.34 -23.70
CA VAL A 100 39.30 -49.17 -23.03
C VAL A 100 39.12 -49.06 -21.52
N LYS A 101 39.80 -49.93 -20.76
CA LYS A 101 39.88 -49.90 -19.30
C LYS A 101 41.32 -49.68 -18.82
N LEU A 102 41.53 -48.65 -18.00
CA LEU A 102 42.85 -48.31 -17.47
C LEU A 102 42.81 -48.02 -15.98
N VAL A 103 43.92 -48.24 -15.28
CA VAL A 103 44.03 -47.94 -13.84
C VAL A 103 44.41 -46.48 -13.58
N LYS A 104 45.08 -45.80 -14.53
CA LYS A 104 45.53 -44.41 -14.39
C LYS A 104 44.98 -43.54 -15.52
N ASP A 105 45.81 -42.66 -16.10
CA ASP A 105 45.36 -41.51 -16.89
C ASP A 105 45.22 -41.80 -18.39
N VAL A 106 44.35 -41.03 -19.05
CA VAL A 106 44.32 -40.85 -20.51
C VAL A 106 44.57 -39.38 -20.81
N THR A 107 45.55 -39.10 -21.66
CA THR A 107 45.84 -37.74 -22.16
C THR A 107 45.79 -37.73 -23.67
N VAL A 108 44.99 -36.84 -24.27
CA VAL A 108 44.87 -36.66 -25.72
C VAL A 108 45.15 -35.21 -26.05
N ASN A 109 46.18 -34.95 -26.84
CA ASN A 109 46.41 -33.66 -27.48
C ASN A 109 46.04 -33.81 -28.95
N LEU A 110 44.93 -33.18 -29.34
CA LEU A 110 44.38 -33.25 -30.69
C LEU A 110 45.20 -32.44 -31.70
N GLY A 111 45.99 -31.46 -31.25
CA GLY A 111 46.85 -30.71 -32.16
C GLY A 111 46.10 -29.63 -32.94
N ILE A 112 46.68 -29.16 -34.04
CA ILE A 112 46.09 -28.16 -34.96
C ILE A 112 45.24 -28.87 -36.01
N GLY A 113 44.15 -28.24 -36.44
CA GLY A 113 43.18 -28.79 -37.40
C GLY A 113 41.89 -29.24 -36.72
N ALA A 114 40.89 -29.59 -37.52
CA ALA A 114 39.56 -29.93 -37.01
C ALA A 114 39.49 -31.41 -36.63
N ASN A 115 39.64 -31.72 -35.35
CA ASN A 115 39.83 -33.10 -34.89
C ASN A 115 38.56 -33.71 -34.29
N THR A 116 38.54 -35.02 -34.19
CA THR A 116 37.48 -35.78 -33.53
C THR A 116 38.06 -36.83 -32.57
N ALA A 117 37.71 -36.77 -31.29
CA ALA A 117 37.93 -37.86 -30.34
C ALA A 117 36.61 -38.60 -30.08
N ARG A 118 36.65 -39.93 -30.03
CA ARG A 118 35.51 -40.79 -29.70
C ARG A 118 35.88 -41.75 -28.60
N PHE A 119 34.99 -41.96 -27.65
CA PHE A 119 35.18 -42.85 -26.52
C PHE A 119 33.94 -43.71 -26.36
N ASN A 120 34.04 -44.99 -26.70
CA ASN A 120 32.99 -45.98 -26.47
C ASN A 120 33.35 -46.78 -25.21
N ALA A 121 32.53 -46.70 -24.16
CA ALA A 121 32.71 -47.44 -22.92
C ALA A 121 34.11 -47.24 -22.26
N LEU A 122 34.50 -45.99 -22.02
CA LEU A 122 35.77 -45.65 -21.37
C LEU A 122 35.67 -45.83 -19.84
N SER A 123 36.61 -46.58 -19.25
CA SER A 123 36.73 -46.73 -17.79
C SER A 123 38.17 -46.51 -17.34
N ILE A 124 38.44 -45.40 -16.67
CA ILE A 124 39.79 -45.07 -16.19
C ILE A 124 39.78 -44.76 -14.68
N GLY A 125 40.78 -45.28 -13.96
CA GLY A 125 40.95 -44.98 -12.53
C GLY A 125 41.62 -43.63 -12.26
N GLY A 126 42.35 -43.07 -13.24
CA GLY A 126 43.01 -41.76 -13.14
C GLY A 126 42.22 -40.63 -13.82
N ASN A 127 42.95 -39.67 -14.37
CA ASN A 127 42.42 -38.47 -15.02
C ASN A 127 42.22 -38.67 -16.53
N LEU A 128 41.19 -38.04 -17.07
CA LEU A 128 41.01 -37.82 -18.51
C LEU A 128 41.43 -36.38 -18.82
N SER A 129 42.37 -36.17 -19.74
CA SER A 129 42.77 -34.84 -20.18
C SER A 129 42.74 -34.77 -21.71
N ILE A 130 41.93 -33.88 -22.28
CA ILE A 130 41.87 -33.64 -23.72
C ILE A 130 42.20 -32.18 -23.99
N GLN A 131 43.14 -31.94 -24.89
CA GLN A 131 43.53 -30.62 -25.35
C GLN A 131 43.23 -30.50 -26.85
N GLY A 132 42.43 -29.51 -27.20
CA GLY A 132 42.12 -29.11 -28.58
C GLY A 132 43.10 -28.07 -29.14
N GLY A 133 42.89 -27.75 -30.41
CA GLY A 133 43.66 -26.81 -31.21
C GLY A 133 43.01 -25.44 -31.35
N ASN A 134 43.41 -24.71 -32.39
CA ASN A 134 42.76 -23.43 -32.75
C ASN A 134 41.52 -23.62 -33.64
N ASP A 135 41.36 -24.80 -34.23
CA ASP A 135 40.27 -25.13 -35.13
C ASP A 135 39.16 -25.87 -34.36
N ALA A 136 38.06 -26.20 -35.04
CA ALA A 136 36.90 -26.81 -34.41
C ALA A 136 37.15 -28.29 -34.05
N ASP A 137 37.11 -28.64 -32.77
CA ASP A 137 37.29 -30.01 -32.29
C ASP A 137 35.97 -30.61 -31.76
N GLN A 138 35.78 -31.91 -31.99
CA GLN A 138 34.63 -32.67 -31.51
C GLN A 138 35.05 -33.83 -30.62
N ILE A 139 34.39 -33.98 -29.47
CA ILE A 139 34.61 -35.10 -28.55
C ILE A 139 33.28 -35.79 -28.33
N PHE A 140 33.22 -37.08 -28.63
CA PHE A 140 32.04 -37.91 -28.44
C PHE A 140 32.27 -38.99 -27.40
N PHE A 141 31.38 -39.07 -26.43
CA PHE A 141 31.26 -40.19 -25.51
C PHE A 141 30.05 -41.05 -25.90
N ARG A 142 30.22 -42.36 -25.87
CA ARG A 142 29.15 -43.35 -26.05
C ARG A 142 29.24 -44.42 -24.98
N ASP A 143 28.08 -44.94 -24.60
CA ASP A 143 27.95 -45.89 -23.50
C ASP A 143 28.59 -45.32 -22.20
N ARG A 144 29.23 -46.14 -21.39
CA ARG A 144 29.71 -45.71 -20.07
C ARG A 144 30.94 -44.80 -20.14
N LEU A 145 30.94 -43.70 -19.37
CA LEU A 145 32.11 -42.90 -19.05
C LEU A 145 32.39 -42.96 -17.54
N LEU A 146 33.46 -43.66 -17.14
CA LEU A 146 33.93 -43.70 -15.75
C LEU A 146 35.34 -43.12 -15.65
N VAL A 147 35.50 -42.07 -14.86
CA VAL A 147 36.78 -41.39 -14.58
C VAL A 147 36.94 -41.28 -13.06
N GLY A 148 37.90 -42.00 -12.48
CA GLY A 148 38.19 -41.96 -11.04
C GLY A 148 38.89 -40.68 -10.59
N GLY A 149 39.53 -39.95 -11.50
CA GLY A 149 40.15 -38.65 -11.26
C GLY A 149 39.34 -37.50 -11.86
N ASN A 150 40.05 -36.49 -12.37
CA ASN A 150 39.47 -35.33 -13.05
C ASN A 150 39.25 -35.61 -14.54
N ALA A 151 38.23 -34.99 -15.13
CA ALA A 151 38.08 -34.88 -16.59
C ALA A 151 38.32 -33.43 -17.01
N THR A 152 39.37 -33.16 -17.78
CA THR A 152 39.76 -31.82 -18.23
C THR A 152 39.70 -31.71 -19.74
N PHE A 153 38.97 -30.72 -20.23
CA PHE A 153 38.83 -30.38 -21.66
C PHE A 153 39.34 -28.96 -21.88
N ALA A 154 40.44 -28.80 -22.60
CA ALA A 154 41.05 -27.49 -22.92
C ALA A 154 41.00 -27.30 -24.44
N MET A 155 39.92 -26.73 -24.95
CA MET A 155 39.51 -26.88 -26.36
C MET A 155 40.03 -25.79 -27.32
N GLY A 156 40.78 -24.81 -26.82
CA GLY A 156 41.38 -23.76 -27.66
C GLY A 156 40.36 -22.88 -28.39
N ASN A 157 40.75 -22.24 -29.49
CA ASN A 157 40.02 -21.08 -30.05
C ASN A 157 38.86 -21.38 -31.00
N GLY A 158 38.79 -22.60 -31.52
CA GLY A 158 37.77 -23.01 -32.49
C GLY A 158 36.40 -23.21 -31.84
N THR A 159 35.39 -23.53 -32.66
CA THR A 159 34.06 -23.92 -32.16
C THR A 159 34.12 -25.37 -31.72
N ASN A 160 34.08 -25.64 -30.42
CA ASN A 160 34.30 -26.99 -29.93
C ASN A 160 33.04 -27.60 -29.31
N SER A 161 32.90 -28.93 -29.43
CA SER A 161 31.79 -29.64 -28.80
C SER A 161 32.24 -30.89 -28.07
N VAL A 162 31.80 -31.04 -26.81
CA VAL A 162 31.87 -32.28 -26.04
C VAL A 162 30.46 -32.83 -25.91
N GLU A 163 30.19 -33.95 -26.56
CA GLU A 163 28.86 -34.55 -26.60
C GLU A 163 28.89 -35.96 -26.02
N TYR A 164 27.87 -36.30 -25.25
CA TYR A 164 27.53 -37.66 -24.92
C TYR A 164 26.33 -38.09 -25.76
N THR A 165 26.49 -39.16 -26.53
CA THR A 165 25.41 -39.79 -27.27
C THR A 165 25.05 -41.11 -26.57
N PRO A 166 23.80 -41.30 -26.12
CA PRO A 166 23.35 -42.55 -25.51
C PRO A 166 23.64 -43.75 -26.40
N GLY A 167 24.10 -44.82 -25.77
CA GLY A 167 24.38 -46.09 -26.43
C GLY A 167 23.19 -47.03 -26.37
N ALA A 168 23.46 -48.33 -26.21
CA ALA A 168 22.39 -49.29 -25.96
C ALA A 168 21.78 -49.07 -24.55
N PRO A 169 20.45 -49.24 -24.39
CA PRO A 169 19.79 -49.05 -23.09
C PRO A 169 20.47 -49.84 -21.97
N GLY A 170 20.74 -49.17 -20.84
CA GLY A 170 21.30 -49.80 -19.62
C GLY A 170 22.81 -49.66 -19.44
N PHE A 171 23.53 -49.09 -20.39
CA PHE A 171 24.96 -48.77 -20.23
C PHE A 171 25.24 -47.28 -20.01
N ASP A 172 24.21 -46.45 -20.08
CA ASP A 172 24.38 -45.02 -19.92
C ASP A 172 24.73 -44.67 -18.48
N ALA A 173 25.90 -44.11 -18.25
CA ALA A 173 26.28 -43.50 -16.98
C ALA A 173 27.52 -42.63 -17.22
N ILE A 174 27.49 -41.41 -16.67
CA ILE A 174 28.64 -40.53 -16.58
C ILE A 174 29.01 -40.43 -15.11
N GLN A 175 30.18 -40.94 -14.75
CA GLN A 175 30.74 -40.83 -13.41
C GLN A 175 32.16 -40.26 -13.50
N ILE A 176 32.36 -39.08 -12.93
CA ILE A 176 33.64 -38.40 -12.81
C ILE A 176 33.81 -38.10 -11.32
N GLU A 177 34.60 -38.91 -10.62
CA GLU A 177 34.75 -38.78 -9.15
C GLU A 177 35.46 -37.48 -8.75
N GLY A 178 36.35 -36.97 -9.60
CA GLY A 178 37.01 -35.67 -9.46
C GLY A 178 36.25 -34.52 -10.13
N ALA A 179 36.99 -33.47 -10.51
CA ALA A 179 36.43 -32.31 -11.18
C ALA A 179 36.22 -32.54 -12.68
N LEU A 180 35.07 -32.12 -13.19
CA LEU A 180 34.82 -31.83 -14.60
C LEU A 180 35.25 -30.38 -14.89
N LYS A 181 36.34 -30.22 -15.64
CA LYS A 181 36.85 -28.91 -16.05
C LYS A 181 36.74 -28.75 -17.56
N TYR A 182 36.15 -27.65 -18.01
CA TYR A 182 36.13 -27.26 -19.41
C TYR A 182 36.68 -25.84 -19.55
N THR A 183 37.58 -25.63 -20.51
CA THR A 183 38.12 -24.32 -20.85
C THR A 183 38.13 -24.15 -22.36
N GLY A 184 37.28 -23.27 -22.83
CA GLY A 184 37.14 -22.83 -24.22
C GLY A 184 38.08 -21.68 -24.57
N GLY A 185 37.97 -21.18 -25.80
CA GLY A 185 38.80 -20.10 -26.33
C GLY A 185 38.00 -18.89 -26.81
N SER A 186 38.13 -18.48 -28.07
CA SER A 186 37.44 -17.29 -28.59
C SER A 186 36.09 -17.56 -29.23
N ALA A 187 35.87 -18.75 -29.81
CA ALA A 187 34.63 -19.08 -30.49
C ALA A 187 33.57 -19.66 -29.54
N GLY A 188 32.47 -20.17 -30.09
CA GLY A 188 31.36 -20.73 -29.32
C GLY A 188 31.64 -22.19 -28.96
N ASP A 189 31.39 -22.55 -27.70
CA ASP A 189 31.79 -23.84 -27.16
C ASP A 189 30.61 -24.56 -26.48
N GLY A 190 30.51 -25.88 -26.65
CA GLY A 190 29.39 -26.68 -26.16
C GLY A 190 29.80 -27.90 -25.35
N LEU A 191 29.10 -28.16 -24.24
CA LEU A 191 29.12 -29.44 -23.54
C LEU A 191 27.68 -29.95 -23.38
N LEU A 192 27.37 -31.09 -24.00
CA LEU A 192 26.06 -31.75 -23.96
C LEU A 192 26.19 -33.15 -23.35
N PHE A 193 25.78 -33.29 -22.09
CA PHE A 193 25.54 -34.59 -21.47
C PHE A 193 24.03 -34.80 -21.35
N ASN A 194 23.49 -35.70 -22.17
CA ASN A 194 22.06 -36.02 -22.19
C ASN A 194 21.90 -37.54 -22.06
N ILE A 195 21.56 -38.02 -20.86
CA ILE A 195 21.60 -39.46 -20.54
C ILE A 195 20.34 -39.95 -19.83
N ALA A 196 20.01 -41.23 -19.98
CA ALA A 196 18.86 -41.85 -19.31
C ALA A 196 19.14 -42.23 -17.83
N SER A 197 20.39 -42.13 -17.38
CA SER A 197 20.84 -42.55 -16.03
C SER A 197 21.44 -41.38 -15.27
N ALA A 198 21.89 -41.61 -14.02
CA ALA A 198 22.48 -40.55 -13.21
C ALA A 198 23.78 -39.98 -13.80
N ILE A 199 23.96 -38.66 -13.69
CA ILE A 199 25.22 -37.96 -13.90
C ILE A 199 25.85 -37.72 -12.53
N LEU A 200 27.03 -38.28 -12.27
CA LEU A 200 27.76 -38.14 -11.00
C LEU A 200 29.09 -37.41 -11.24
N LEU A 201 29.24 -36.21 -10.67
CA LEU A 201 30.42 -35.36 -10.83
C LEU A 201 30.97 -34.97 -9.46
N GLY A 202 32.29 -34.94 -9.27
CA GLY A 202 32.90 -34.43 -8.05
C GLY A 202 32.74 -32.91 -7.93
N SER A 203 33.10 -32.15 -8.96
CA SER A 203 32.81 -30.70 -9.07
C SER A 203 32.75 -30.26 -10.52
N VAL A 204 32.17 -29.10 -10.81
CA VAL A 204 32.13 -28.53 -12.17
C VAL A 204 32.84 -27.18 -12.20
N ASP A 205 33.78 -27.00 -13.12
CA ASP A 205 34.42 -25.72 -13.46
C ASP A 205 34.33 -25.53 -15.00
N PHE A 206 33.32 -24.80 -15.47
CA PHE A 206 33.06 -24.59 -16.90
C PHE A 206 33.35 -23.13 -17.30
N ALA A 207 34.27 -22.94 -18.24
CA ALA A 207 34.61 -21.63 -18.81
C ALA A 207 34.63 -21.72 -20.34
N PRO A 208 33.49 -21.52 -21.03
CA PRO A 208 33.41 -21.57 -22.48
C PRO A 208 34.06 -20.34 -23.10
N GLY A 209 34.27 -20.38 -24.41
CA GLY A 209 34.77 -19.24 -25.15
C GLY A 209 33.80 -18.06 -25.26
N ALA A 210 34.29 -16.98 -25.87
CA ALA A 210 33.56 -15.71 -26.02
C ALA A 210 32.48 -15.72 -27.12
N GLY A 211 32.38 -16.78 -27.93
CA GLY A 211 31.44 -16.85 -29.06
C GLY A 211 30.02 -17.29 -28.71
N GLY A 212 29.65 -17.31 -27.43
CA GLY A 212 28.43 -17.98 -26.94
C GLY A 212 28.67 -19.47 -26.68
N GLY A 213 27.62 -20.28 -26.62
CA GLY A 213 27.76 -21.71 -26.36
C GLY A 213 26.70 -22.30 -25.44
N PHE A 214 26.96 -23.51 -24.94
CA PHE A 214 26.06 -24.14 -23.97
C PHE A 214 26.76 -25.11 -23.02
N LEU A 215 26.20 -25.27 -21.83
CA LEU A 215 26.46 -26.36 -20.89
C LEU A 215 25.12 -27.02 -20.57
N THR A 216 24.94 -28.27 -21.00
CA THR A 216 23.73 -29.05 -20.71
C THR A 216 24.11 -30.33 -19.98
N LEU A 217 23.64 -30.46 -18.75
CA LEU A 217 23.63 -31.68 -17.96
C LEU A 217 22.17 -32.11 -17.80
N ASN A 218 21.72 -33.03 -18.64
CA ASN A 218 20.35 -33.52 -18.68
C ASN A 218 20.31 -35.01 -18.34
N SER A 219 19.56 -35.39 -17.32
CA SER A 219 19.37 -36.77 -16.90
C SER A 219 17.89 -37.12 -16.76
N ALA A 220 17.51 -38.32 -17.19
CA ALA A 220 16.20 -38.91 -16.85
C ALA A 220 16.12 -39.43 -15.40
N LYS A 221 17.25 -39.40 -14.67
CA LYS A 221 17.36 -39.65 -13.23
C LYS A 221 18.09 -38.47 -12.61
N GLU A 222 18.92 -38.71 -11.60
CA GLU A 222 19.62 -37.69 -10.84
C GLU A 222 20.78 -37.00 -11.60
N VAL A 223 20.98 -35.70 -11.32
CA VAL A 223 22.25 -35.00 -11.60
C VAL A 223 22.87 -34.63 -10.26
N ILE A 224 23.98 -35.28 -9.90
CA ILE A 224 24.68 -35.06 -8.63
C ILE A 224 26.06 -34.45 -8.91
N VAL A 225 26.30 -33.27 -8.33
CA VAL A 225 27.60 -32.62 -8.26
C VAL A 225 28.02 -32.59 -6.78
N GLY A 226 28.95 -33.46 -6.37
CA GLY A 226 29.31 -33.63 -4.95
C GLY A 226 29.92 -32.38 -4.29
N GLY A 227 30.49 -31.48 -5.09
CA GLY A 227 31.17 -30.26 -4.66
C GLY A 227 30.60 -28.99 -5.30
N LYS A 228 31.47 -28.03 -5.59
CA LYS A 228 31.09 -26.73 -6.17
C LYS A 228 30.67 -26.86 -7.65
N PHE A 229 29.83 -25.94 -8.08
CA PHE A 229 29.50 -25.71 -9.49
C PHE A 229 29.90 -24.28 -9.88
N ASN A 230 30.90 -24.12 -10.74
CA ASN A 230 31.34 -22.84 -11.24
C ASN A 230 31.16 -22.75 -12.75
N LEU A 231 30.62 -21.62 -13.18
CA LEU A 231 30.46 -21.24 -14.57
C LEU A 231 31.01 -19.82 -14.74
N THR A 232 31.88 -19.60 -15.71
CA THR A 232 32.36 -18.26 -16.06
C THR A 232 32.39 -18.09 -17.57
N THR A 233 31.47 -17.31 -18.12
CA THR A 233 31.47 -16.96 -19.54
C THR A 233 32.11 -15.60 -19.76
N LEU A 234 32.80 -15.46 -20.89
CA LEU A 234 33.30 -14.18 -21.36
C LEU A 234 32.16 -13.36 -21.99
N ASP A 235 32.42 -12.09 -22.31
CA ASP A 235 31.47 -11.26 -23.05
C ASP A 235 31.21 -11.86 -24.44
N HIS A 236 29.94 -12.07 -24.77
CA HIS A 236 29.46 -12.71 -26.00
C HIS A 236 28.32 -11.89 -26.62
N ALA A 237 28.58 -10.61 -26.86
CA ALA A 237 27.58 -9.66 -27.33
C ALA A 237 26.87 -10.16 -28.61
N GLY A 238 25.54 -10.31 -28.52
CA GLY A 238 24.71 -10.77 -29.63
C GLY A 238 24.59 -12.29 -29.79
N ALA A 239 25.30 -13.10 -28.99
CA ALA A 239 25.12 -14.54 -28.92
C ALA A 239 24.30 -14.96 -27.70
N LEU A 240 23.71 -16.15 -27.77
CA LEU A 240 23.07 -16.84 -26.64
C LEU A 240 24.11 -17.74 -25.97
N PHE A 241 24.20 -17.66 -24.65
CA PHE A 241 24.82 -18.70 -23.83
C PHE A 241 23.77 -19.36 -22.95
N GLU A 242 23.71 -20.70 -22.98
CA GLU A 242 22.71 -21.46 -22.26
C GLU A 242 23.34 -22.47 -21.29
N THR A 243 22.94 -22.43 -20.03
CA THR A 243 23.27 -23.44 -19.01
C THR A 243 22.01 -24.13 -18.56
N ARG A 244 21.95 -25.44 -18.76
CA ARG A 244 20.88 -26.31 -18.31
C ARG A 244 21.43 -27.41 -17.42
N VAL A 245 20.96 -27.50 -16.19
CA VAL A 245 21.16 -28.64 -15.30
C VAL A 245 19.78 -29.17 -14.97
N VAL A 246 19.37 -30.23 -15.65
CA VAL A 246 18.00 -30.73 -15.64
C VAL A 246 17.98 -32.21 -15.27
N SER A 247 17.07 -32.57 -14.37
CA SER A 247 16.81 -33.93 -13.92
C SER A 247 15.31 -34.19 -13.89
N GLN A 248 14.88 -35.39 -14.30
CA GLN A 248 13.49 -35.83 -14.09
C GLN A 248 13.19 -36.25 -12.64
N GLU A 249 14.21 -36.32 -11.78
CA GLU A 249 14.11 -36.65 -10.35
C GLU A 249 14.78 -35.50 -9.57
N ILE A 250 16.05 -35.66 -9.19
CA ILE A 250 16.79 -34.75 -8.31
C ILE A 250 17.98 -34.10 -9.01
N VAL A 251 18.11 -32.78 -8.90
CA VAL A 251 19.40 -32.07 -9.06
C VAL A 251 19.98 -31.80 -7.68
N SER A 252 21.19 -32.30 -7.40
CA SER A 252 21.88 -32.11 -6.11
C SER A 252 23.28 -31.55 -6.33
N ILE A 253 23.57 -30.40 -5.74
CA ILE A 253 24.89 -29.76 -5.75
C ILE A 253 25.36 -29.62 -4.30
N GLY A 254 26.35 -30.41 -3.89
CA GLY A 254 26.81 -30.45 -2.51
C GLY A 254 27.57 -29.21 -2.03
N GLY A 255 27.97 -28.32 -2.95
CA GLY A 255 28.69 -27.08 -2.65
C GLY A 255 28.03 -25.81 -3.21
N PRO A 256 28.74 -24.67 -3.20
CA PRO A 256 28.21 -23.42 -3.73
C PRO A 256 28.09 -23.45 -5.26
N VAL A 257 27.12 -22.68 -5.77
CA VAL A 257 26.91 -22.43 -7.20
C VAL A 257 27.35 -21.00 -7.51
N THR A 258 28.37 -20.83 -8.37
CA THR A 258 28.82 -19.51 -8.84
C THR A 258 28.73 -19.42 -10.35
N VAL A 259 27.90 -18.50 -10.85
CA VAL A 259 27.77 -18.20 -12.27
C VAL A 259 28.18 -16.75 -12.53
N LYS A 260 29.15 -16.55 -13.40
CA LYS A 260 29.58 -15.23 -13.87
C LYS A 260 29.43 -15.19 -15.38
N ASN A 261 28.37 -14.57 -15.85
CA ASN A 261 28.14 -14.39 -17.26
C ASN A 261 28.55 -13.00 -17.72
N GLY A 262 29.20 -12.94 -18.88
CA GLY A 262 29.53 -11.70 -19.56
C GLY A 262 28.30 -10.97 -20.12
N THR A 263 28.53 -9.93 -20.91
CA THR A 263 27.47 -9.26 -21.68
C THR A 263 26.89 -10.19 -22.75
N GLY A 264 25.59 -10.14 -22.99
CA GLY A 264 24.90 -11.00 -23.96
C GLY A 264 23.61 -11.59 -23.41
N GLN A 265 22.96 -12.45 -24.19
CA GLN A 265 21.79 -13.19 -23.74
C GLN A 265 22.25 -14.45 -22.99
N ASN A 266 21.89 -14.55 -21.71
CA ASN A 266 22.32 -15.65 -20.85
C ASN A 266 21.11 -16.34 -20.24
N VAL A 267 21.02 -17.66 -20.42
CA VAL A 267 19.97 -18.49 -19.80
C VAL A 267 20.64 -19.46 -18.84
N MET A 268 20.24 -19.42 -17.57
CA MET A 268 20.61 -20.40 -16.56
C MET A 268 19.33 -21.08 -16.07
N LEU A 269 19.22 -22.38 -16.28
CA LEU A 269 18.14 -23.22 -15.82
C LEU A 269 18.72 -24.36 -14.98
N MET A 270 18.33 -24.42 -13.71
CA MET A 270 18.54 -25.57 -12.84
C MET A 270 17.17 -26.11 -12.42
N GLU A 271 16.87 -27.34 -12.81
CA GLU A 271 15.54 -27.95 -12.66
C GLU A 271 15.65 -29.41 -12.26
N GLY A 272 15.06 -29.78 -11.13
CA GLY A 272 14.79 -31.17 -10.77
C GLY A 272 13.29 -31.34 -10.55
N THR A 273 12.64 -32.29 -11.23
CA THR A 273 11.19 -32.49 -11.06
C THR A 273 10.81 -32.65 -9.59
N ASP A 274 11.52 -33.52 -8.86
CA ASP A 274 11.24 -33.81 -7.45
C ASP A 274 11.98 -32.83 -6.54
N ALA A 275 13.28 -32.61 -6.76
CA ALA A 275 14.02 -31.69 -5.93
C ALA A 275 15.20 -30.99 -6.63
N LEU A 276 15.44 -29.74 -6.23
CA LEU A 276 16.69 -29.02 -6.45
C LEU A 276 17.34 -28.74 -5.08
N LEU A 277 18.45 -29.41 -4.81
CA LEU A 277 19.18 -29.34 -3.54
C LEU A 277 20.54 -28.68 -3.74
N ILE A 278 20.84 -27.61 -3.02
CA ILE A 278 22.13 -26.91 -3.09
C ILE A 278 22.69 -26.71 -1.67
N GLY A 279 23.78 -27.41 -1.34
CA GLY A 279 24.46 -27.39 -0.03
C GLY A 279 25.29 -26.12 0.24
N GLY A 280 25.04 -25.02 -0.47
CA GLY A 280 25.81 -23.80 -0.35
C GLY A 280 25.11 -22.58 -0.92
N ALA A 281 25.80 -21.43 -0.92
CA ALA A 281 25.26 -20.21 -1.49
C ALA A 281 25.20 -20.26 -3.03
N VAL A 282 24.18 -19.61 -3.60
CA VAL A 282 24.04 -19.40 -5.04
C VAL A 282 24.39 -17.94 -5.36
N SER A 283 25.36 -17.73 -6.24
CA SER A 283 25.79 -16.39 -6.68
C SER A 283 25.81 -16.32 -8.20
N VAL A 284 24.88 -15.56 -8.79
CA VAL A 284 24.80 -15.33 -10.24
C VAL A 284 25.08 -13.87 -10.54
N THR A 285 25.97 -13.60 -11.48
CA THR A 285 26.23 -12.26 -12.02
C THR A 285 26.03 -12.31 -13.54
N GLN A 286 25.04 -11.58 -14.05
CA GLN A 286 24.77 -11.41 -15.47
C GLN A 286 25.29 -10.04 -15.94
N GLY A 287 26.02 -9.99 -17.05
CA GLY A 287 26.36 -8.74 -17.73
C GLY A 287 25.13 -8.02 -18.32
N ASN A 288 25.37 -6.92 -19.03
CA ASN A 288 24.32 -6.18 -19.72
C ASN A 288 23.71 -7.02 -20.86
N VAL A 289 22.41 -6.86 -21.08
CA VAL A 289 21.69 -7.41 -22.23
C VAL A 289 21.40 -6.27 -23.21
N SER A 290 21.85 -6.40 -24.45
CA SER A 290 21.58 -5.43 -25.52
C SER A 290 20.38 -5.86 -26.36
N GLY A 291 19.55 -4.89 -26.79
CA GLY A 291 18.44 -5.15 -27.70
C GLY A 291 17.17 -5.68 -26.99
N ALA A 292 16.32 -6.40 -27.73
CA ALA A 292 15.07 -6.99 -27.22
C ALA A 292 15.24 -8.40 -26.65
N SER A 293 16.49 -8.83 -26.43
CA SER A 293 16.81 -10.13 -25.84
C SER A 293 16.58 -10.11 -24.33
N ARG A 294 16.32 -11.31 -23.75
CA ARG A 294 16.07 -11.50 -22.32
C ARG A 294 17.02 -12.54 -21.74
N SER A 295 17.67 -12.21 -20.63
CA SER A 295 18.46 -13.17 -19.86
C SER A 295 17.63 -13.76 -18.73
N GLU A 296 17.90 -15.01 -18.36
CA GLU A 296 17.10 -15.76 -17.40
C GLU A 296 17.98 -16.47 -16.37
N VAL A 297 17.54 -16.46 -15.11
CA VAL A 297 18.06 -17.26 -14.01
C VAL A 297 16.85 -17.97 -13.39
N ILE A 298 16.74 -19.27 -13.61
CA ILE A 298 15.61 -20.10 -13.20
C ILE A 298 16.14 -21.23 -12.32
N LEU A 299 15.75 -21.21 -11.06
CA LEU A 299 15.97 -22.29 -10.08
C LEU A 299 14.60 -22.87 -9.74
N THR A 300 14.28 -24.06 -10.24
CA THR A 300 12.91 -24.57 -10.14
C THR A 300 12.84 -26.05 -9.80
N SER A 301 11.76 -26.45 -9.15
CA SER A 301 11.35 -27.84 -8.98
C SER A 301 9.82 -27.91 -9.00
N THR A 302 9.23 -29.09 -9.17
CA THR A 302 7.78 -29.25 -8.98
C THR A 302 7.43 -29.46 -7.51
N ASP A 303 8.32 -30.06 -6.73
CA ASP A 303 8.10 -30.35 -5.31
C ASP A 303 9.00 -29.47 -4.41
N HIS A 304 10.32 -29.66 -4.37
CA HIS A 304 11.17 -28.98 -3.38
C HIS A 304 12.41 -28.25 -3.95
N VAL A 305 12.61 -26.98 -3.59
CA VAL A 305 13.89 -26.27 -3.74
C VAL A 305 14.47 -26.01 -2.35
N SER A 306 15.67 -26.52 -2.07
CA SER A 306 16.39 -26.35 -0.80
C SER A 306 17.78 -25.79 -1.03
N ILE A 307 18.12 -24.67 -0.37
CA ILE A 307 19.41 -23.99 -0.49
C ILE A 307 19.94 -23.68 0.93
N GLU A 308 21.01 -24.36 1.35
CA GLU A 308 21.62 -24.18 2.69
C GLU A 308 22.35 -22.83 2.87
N GLY A 309 22.49 -22.05 1.79
CA GLY A 309 23.07 -20.71 1.79
C GLY A 309 22.09 -19.61 1.42
N GLY A 310 22.62 -18.42 1.08
CA GLY A 310 21.84 -17.34 0.49
C GLY A 310 21.84 -17.39 -1.04
N VAL A 311 20.91 -16.68 -1.67
CA VAL A 311 20.86 -16.49 -3.12
C VAL A 311 21.14 -15.03 -3.45
N THR A 312 22.16 -14.79 -4.27
CA THR A 312 22.50 -13.44 -4.77
C THR A 312 22.49 -13.45 -6.29
N ILE A 313 21.66 -12.61 -6.90
CA ILE A 313 21.60 -12.40 -8.35
C ILE A 313 21.89 -10.93 -8.65
N LYS A 314 22.90 -10.67 -9.48
CA LYS A 314 23.29 -9.34 -9.93
C LYS A 314 23.17 -9.25 -11.44
N ASN A 315 22.21 -8.48 -11.92
CA ASN A 315 21.97 -8.25 -13.32
C ASN A 315 22.46 -6.86 -13.73
N GLY A 316 23.06 -6.76 -14.92
CA GLY A 316 23.37 -5.49 -15.57
C GLY A 316 22.13 -4.71 -16.02
N ASN A 317 22.30 -3.87 -17.03
CA ASN A 317 21.19 -3.18 -17.70
C ASN A 317 20.56 -4.10 -18.77
N GLY A 318 19.24 -4.09 -18.88
CA GLY A 318 18.49 -4.90 -19.87
C GLY A 318 17.28 -5.63 -19.26
N ASP A 319 16.84 -6.68 -19.94
CA ASP A 319 15.69 -7.49 -19.53
C ASP A 319 16.12 -8.80 -18.88
N TYR A 320 15.58 -9.04 -17.69
CA TYR A 320 15.91 -10.23 -16.90
C TYR A 320 14.65 -10.96 -16.40
N THR A 321 14.74 -12.29 -16.35
CA THR A 321 13.89 -13.16 -15.52
C THR A 321 14.73 -13.71 -14.40
N ASN A 322 14.34 -13.47 -13.15
CA ASN A 322 14.90 -14.14 -12.00
C ASN A 322 13.76 -14.91 -11.34
N ARG A 323 13.80 -16.24 -11.37
CA ARG A 323 12.74 -17.09 -10.84
C ARG A 323 13.29 -18.17 -9.92
N ILE A 324 12.75 -18.23 -8.70
CA ILE A 324 12.93 -19.34 -7.76
C ILE A 324 11.54 -19.89 -7.45
N SER A 325 11.27 -21.14 -7.81
CA SER A 325 9.90 -21.68 -7.74
C SER A 325 9.84 -23.18 -7.47
N ALA A 326 9.00 -23.60 -6.52
CA ALA A 326 8.68 -25.01 -6.25
C ALA A 326 7.39 -25.11 -5.43
N ALA A 327 6.89 -26.30 -5.10
CA ALA A 327 5.80 -26.41 -4.12
C ALA A 327 6.29 -25.92 -2.75
N GLN A 328 7.49 -26.32 -2.33
CA GLN A 328 8.21 -25.86 -1.16
C GLN A 328 9.53 -25.20 -1.56
N VAL A 329 9.82 -24.03 -0.99
CA VAL A 329 11.12 -23.34 -1.15
C VAL A 329 11.70 -23.09 0.23
N GLU A 330 12.90 -23.61 0.50
CA GLU A 330 13.63 -23.46 1.75
C GLU A 330 15.02 -22.84 1.47
N ILE A 331 15.30 -21.69 2.06
CA ILE A 331 16.58 -20.97 1.91
C ILE A 331 17.07 -20.50 3.28
N ASP A 332 18.20 -21.04 3.72
CA ASP A 332 18.77 -20.72 5.05
C ASP A 332 19.40 -19.32 5.10
N GLY A 333 19.76 -18.75 3.96
CA GLY A 333 20.30 -17.40 3.85
C GLY A 333 19.25 -16.32 3.48
N ALA A 334 19.77 -15.16 3.09
CA ALA A 334 18.96 -14.10 2.47
C ALA A 334 18.89 -14.29 0.95
N VAL A 335 17.81 -13.77 0.34
CA VAL A 335 17.71 -13.64 -1.12
C VAL A 335 17.87 -12.18 -1.52
N ALA A 336 18.84 -11.89 -2.38
CA ALA A 336 19.13 -10.55 -2.87
C ALA A 336 19.20 -10.54 -4.40
N VAL A 337 18.32 -9.77 -5.04
CA VAL A 337 18.35 -9.51 -6.48
C VAL A 337 18.61 -8.04 -6.72
N THR A 338 19.68 -7.72 -7.47
CA THR A 338 20.01 -6.37 -7.91
C THR A 338 19.93 -6.31 -9.42
N ASN A 339 19.05 -5.47 -9.94
CA ASN A 339 18.91 -5.22 -11.38
C ASN A 339 19.45 -3.82 -11.71
N GLY A 340 20.16 -3.69 -12.83
CA GLY A 340 20.46 -2.40 -13.45
C GLY A 340 19.19 -1.73 -13.99
N ASN A 341 19.32 -0.83 -14.96
CA ASN A 341 18.16 -0.23 -15.61
C ASN A 341 17.53 -1.23 -16.58
N SER A 342 16.22 -1.45 -16.49
CA SER A 342 15.43 -2.05 -17.56
C SER A 342 15.06 -0.97 -18.57
N GLY A 343 15.07 -1.30 -19.85
CA GLY A 343 14.70 -0.37 -20.92
C GLY A 343 13.20 -0.07 -20.92
N ALA A 344 12.59 -0.05 -22.11
CA ALA A 344 11.12 0.02 -22.24
C ALA A 344 10.41 -1.30 -21.84
N THR A 345 11.19 -2.34 -21.62
CA THR A 345 10.78 -3.73 -21.43
C THR A 345 10.83 -4.13 -19.95
N SER A 346 10.12 -5.21 -19.60
CA SER A 346 9.87 -5.59 -18.19
C SER A 346 10.88 -6.60 -17.67
N THR A 347 11.52 -6.28 -16.54
CA THR A 347 12.31 -7.25 -15.75
C THR A 347 11.42 -7.87 -14.67
N ARG A 348 11.46 -9.21 -14.54
CA ARG A 348 10.66 -9.96 -13.56
C ARG A 348 11.55 -10.59 -12.49
N ASN A 349 11.26 -10.30 -11.22
CA ASN A 349 11.83 -10.97 -10.05
C ASN A 349 10.72 -11.75 -9.36
N GLU A 350 10.88 -13.07 -9.27
CA GLU A 350 9.84 -13.97 -8.78
C GLU A 350 10.45 -14.97 -7.80
N ILE A 351 9.97 -14.98 -6.56
CA ILE A 351 10.24 -16.04 -5.58
C ILE A 351 8.89 -16.55 -5.11
N THR A 352 8.53 -17.76 -5.52
CA THR A 352 7.17 -18.27 -5.41
C THR A 352 7.13 -19.72 -4.92
N SER A 353 6.19 -20.04 -4.04
CA SER A 353 5.88 -21.41 -3.67
C SER A 353 4.47 -21.78 -4.16
N ILE A 354 4.35 -22.84 -4.96
CA ILE A 354 3.10 -23.26 -5.61
C ILE A 354 2.41 -24.29 -4.70
N GLY A 355 1.60 -23.80 -3.75
CA GLY A 355 0.75 -24.65 -2.91
C GLY A 355 1.38 -25.18 -1.62
N GLY A 356 2.69 -24.99 -1.40
CA GLY A 356 3.36 -25.31 -0.13
C GLY A 356 3.80 -24.06 0.66
N SER A 357 5.03 -24.09 1.19
CA SER A 357 5.61 -23.00 1.98
C SER A 357 6.83 -22.36 1.31
N LEU A 358 6.96 -21.05 1.49
CA LEU A 358 8.18 -20.31 1.22
C LEU A 358 8.84 -19.98 2.55
N ASP A 359 9.93 -20.66 2.90
CA ASP A 359 10.71 -20.44 4.11
C ASP A 359 12.09 -19.86 3.78
N ILE A 360 12.35 -18.65 4.25
CA ILE A 360 13.61 -17.94 4.05
C ILE A 360 14.06 -17.44 5.41
N GLN A 361 15.12 -18.01 5.99
CA GLN A 361 15.57 -17.59 7.33
C GLN A 361 16.13 -16.15 7.34
N GLY A 362 16.71 -15.70 6.22
CA GLY A 362 17.17 -14.33 6.02
C GLY A 362 16.06 -13.35 5.59
N GLY A 363 16.45 -12.24 4.95
CA GLY A 363 15.52 -11.30 4.32
C GLY A 363 15.40 -11.52 2.80
N ILE A 364 14.42 -10.86 2.18
CA ILE A 364 14.30 -10.76 0.72
C ILE A 364 14.58 -9.32 0.33
N SER A 365 15.48 -9.09 -0.62
CA SER A 365 15.80 -7.75 -1.12
C SER A 365 15.78 -7.70 -2.64
N TYR A 366 14.90 -6.87 -3.21
CA TYR A 366 14.92 -6.52 -4.63
C TYR A 366 15.36 -5.06 -4.77
N THR A 367 16.46 -4.81 -5.48
CA THR A 367 16.95 -3.45 -5.78
C THR A 367 16.98 -3.27 -7.28
N ASN A 368 16.08 -2.46 -7.80
CA ASN A 368 15.86 -2.24 -9.22
C ASN A 368 16.34 -0.84 -9.64
N GLY A 369 16.94 -0.73 -10.82
CA GLY A 369 17.27 0.54 -11.45
C GLY A 369 16.03 1.30 -11.92
N SER A 370 16.22 2.20 -12.88
CA SER A 370 15.09 2.83 -13.58
C SER A 370 14.48 1.86 -14.60
N GLY A 371 13.16 1.94 -14.84
CA GLY A 371 12.46 1.13 -15.85
C GLY A 371 11.17 0.47 -15.35
N THR A 372 10.74 -0.60 -16.03
CA THR A 372 9.57 -1.43 -15.67
C THR A 372 10.02 -2.70 -14.95
N TYR A 373 9.44 -2.96 -13.78
CA TYR A 373 9.71 -4.18 -13.00
C TYR A 373 8.44 -4.86 -12.52
N THR A 374 8.46 -6.18 -12.48
CA THR A 374 7.48 -7.01 -11.78
C THR A 374 8.19 -7.74 -10.66
N ASN A 375 7.92 -7.36 -9.42
CA ASN A 375 8.47 -7.95 -8.22
C ASN A 375 7.41 -8.79 -7.53
N GLU A 376 7.66 -10.09 -7.38
CA GLU A 376 6.70 -11.05 -6.84
C GLU A 376 7.36 -11.86 -5.72
N VAL A 377 6.70 -11.87 -4.56
CA VAL A 377 7.06 -12.67 -3.37
C VAL A 377 5.84 -13.43 -2.91
N GLY A 378 5.92 -14.76 -2.97
CA GLY A 378 4.84 -15.68 -2.60
C GLY A 378 3.76 -15.85 -3.66
N LEU A 379 2.87 -16.82 -3.46
CA LEU A 379 1.70 -17.08 -4.30
C LEU A 379 0.47 -17.44 -3.45
N VAL A 380 -0.70 -17.32 -4.09
CA VAL A 380 -2.00 -17.71 -3.52
C VAL A 380 -1.93 -19.14 -2.95
N GLY A 381 -2.31 -19.26 -1.66
CA GLY A 381 -2.38 -20.54 -0.95
C GLY A 381 -1.16 -20.88 -0.09
N SER A 382 -0.02 -20.21 -0.27
CA SER A 382 1.22 -20.54 0.45
C SER A 382 1.41 -19.79 1.78
N SER A 383 2.14 -20.41 2.73
CA SER A 383 2.67 -19.70 3.90
C SER A 383 4.04 -19.11 3.56
N VAL A 384 4.20 -17.81 3.73
CA VAL A 384 5.45 -17.08 3.50
C VAL A 384 6.09 -16.76 4.84
N ASN A 385 7.16 -17.48 5.19
CA ASN A 385 7.98 -17.29 6.38
C ASN A 385 9.30 -16.64 5.97
N VAL A 386 9.53 -15.39 6.37
CA VAL A 386 10.77 -14.66 6.10
C VAL A 386 11.33 -14.18 7.43
N GLY A 387 12.42 -14.78 7.91
CA GLY A 387 13.01 -14.43 9.21
C GLY A 387 13.49 -12.98 9.30
N GLY A 388 13.84 -12.38 8.16
CA GLY A 388 14.20 -10.97 8.00
C GLY A 388 13.09 -10.08 7.43
N THR A 389 13.50 -8.92 6.92
CA THR A 389 12.63 -7.94 6.26
C THR A 389 12.50 -8.27 4.76
N ILE A 390 11.30 -8.05 4.21
CA ILE A 390 11.09 -7.98 2.75
C ILE A 390 11.27 -6.52 2.32
N ASN A 391 12.31 -6.24 1.53
CA ASN A 391 12.68 -4.90 1.08
C ASN A 391 12.68 -4.81 -0.45
N ILE A 392 11.81 -3.96 -1.01
CA ILE A 392 11.73 -3.72 -2.45
C ILE A 392 12.05 -2.24 -2.71
N VAL A 393 13.08 -1.98 -3.51
CA VAL A 393 13.50 -0.63 -3.90
C VAL A 393 13.46 -0.52 -5.41
N ASN A 394 12.54 0.28 -5.93
CA ASN A 394 12.44 0.66 -7.33
C ASN A 394 12.85 2.12 -7.47
N LYS A 395 13.87 2.44 -8.28
CA LYS A 395 14.20 3.84 -8.60
C LYS A 395 13.14 4.44 -9.53
N ASP A 396 13.37 5.67 -10.00
CA ASP A 396 12.46 6.37 -10.89
C ASP A 396 12.10 5.52 -12.11
N SER A 397 10.81 5.33 -12.33
CA SER A 397 10.26 4.68 -13.50
C SER A 397 9.85 5.75 -14.51
N THR A 398 10.68 5.94 -15.53
CA THR A 398 10.24 6.63 -16.76
C THR A 398 9.36 5.72 -17.63
N ALA A 399 9.08 4.50 -17.17
CA ALA A 399 8.39 3.48 -17.93
C ALA A 399 6.90 3.39 -17.53
N ASP A 400 6.15 2.57 -18.24
CA ASP A 400 4.68 2.60 -18.20
C ASP A 400 4.08 2.12 -16.87
N PHE A 401 4.70 1.16 -16.17
CA PHE A 401 4.10 0.58 -14.95
C PHE A 401 5.05 -0.37 -14.20
N THR A 402 5.25 -0.21 -12.89
CA THR A 402 5.97 -1.19 -12.03
C THR A 402 5.02 -1.82 -11.02
N VAL A 403 5.10 -3.15 -10.84
CA VAL A 403 4.24 -3.93 -9.94
C VAL A 403 5.06 -4.58 -8.83
N ASN A 404 4.61 -4.40 -7.58
CA ASN A 404 5.16 -5.04 -6.40
C ASN A 404 4.06 -5.87 -5.72
N THR A 405 4.19 -7.18 -5.76
CA THR A 405 3.23 -8.14 -5.21
C THR A 405 3.89 -8.95 -4.10
N ILE A 406 3.36 -8.84 -2.88
CA ILE A 406 3.72 -9.67 -1.73
C ILE A 406 2.43 -10.35 -1.28
N SER A 407 2.26 -11.64 -1.58
CA SER A 407 0.97 -12.31 -1.39
C SER A 407 1.09 -13.78 -0.99
N GLY A 408 0.04 -14.28 -0.31
CA GLY A 408 -0.03 -15.67 0.14
C GLY A 408 -1.22 -15.91 1.07
N ALA A 409 -1.32 -17.12 1.62
CA ALA A 409 -2.29 -17.42 2.67
C ALA A 409 -1.87 -16.78 4.01
N ARG A 410 -0.58 -16.89 4.36
CA ARG A 410 -0.01 -16.37 5.61
C ARG A 410 1.30 -15.64 5.36
N LEU A 411 1.55 -14.52 6.04
CA LEU A 411 2.86 -13.86 6.05
C LEU A 411 3.43 -13.81 7.46
N PHE A 412 4.63 -14.33 7.67
CA PHE A 412 5.44 -14.08 8.86
C PHE A 412 6.72 -13.39 8.43
N SER A 413 6.88 -12.13 8.79
CA SER A 413 8.11 -11.37 8.46
C SER A 413 8.50 -10.40 9.57
N ALA A 414 9.81 -10.12 9.70
CA ALA A 414 10.30 -9.08 10.59
C ALA A 414 9.85 -7.67 10.17
N GLY A 415 9.53 -7.45 8.89
CA GLY A 415 9.07 -6.16 8.38
C GLY A 415 8.88 -6.16 6.87
N VAL A 416 8.14 -5.19 6.35
CA VAL A 416 7.96 -4.99 4.91
C VAL A 416 8.24 -3.54 4.56
N SER A 417 9.11 -3.31 3.58
CA SER A 417 9.48 -1.98 3.08
C SER A 417 9.42 -1.97 1.56
N ILE A 418 8.60 -1.08 1.00
CA ILE A 418 8.54 -0.82 -0.44
C ILE A 418 8.87 0.66 -0.67
N THR A 419 9.92 0.93 -1.44
CA THR A 419 10.32 2.29 -1.81
C THR A 419 10.33 2.41 -3.33
N ASN A 420 9.45 3.25 -3.85
CA ASN A 420 9.31 3.56 -5.26
C ASN A 420 9.75 5.01 -5.50
N GLY A 421 10.55 5.24 -6.56
CA GLY A 421 10.90 6.58 -7.03
C GLY A 421 9.71 7.32 -7.65
N MET A 422 9.98 8.24 -8.57
CA MET A 422 8.92 8.87 -9.38
C MET A 422 8.39 7.91 -10.45
N GLY A 423 7.10 7.98 -10.79
CA GLY A 423 6.51 7.17 -11.87
C GLY A 423 5.19 6.48 -11.50
N LYS A 424 4.88 5.39 -12.21
CA LYS A 424 3.61 4.64 -12.08
C LYS A 424 3.84 3.30 -11.39
N PHE A 425 3.18 3.09 -10.25
CA PHE A 425 3.40 1.92 -9.40
C PHE A 425 2.09 1.28 -8.94
N SER A 426 2.12 -0.04 -8.75
CA SER A 426 1.09 -0.80 -8.05
C SER A 426 1.73 -1.63 -6.96
N ASN A 427 1.34 -1.38 -5.71
CA ASN A 427 1.84 -2.09 -4.53
C ASN A 427 0.70 -2.93 -3.93
N PHE A 428 0.86 -4.25 -3.93
CA PHE A 428 -0.10 -5.19 -3.41
C PHE A 428 0.53 -6.01 -2.28
N VAL A 429 0.04 -5.85 -1.05
CA VAL A 429 0.44 -6.67 0.10
C VAL A 429 -0.81 -7.34 0.65
N SER A 430 -0.99 -8.64 0.38
CA SER A 430 -2.27 -9.33 0.62
C SER A 430 -2.12 -10.73 1.19
N PHE A 431 -2.63 -10.91 2.40
CA PHE A 431 -2.64 -12.17 3.13
C PHE A 431 -3.95 -12.34 3.91
N ALA A 432 -4.36 -13.60 4.06
CA ALA A 432 -5.57 -13.97 4.83
C ALA A 432 -5.29 -14.14 6.33
N ASP A 433 -4.05 -14.46 6.70
CA ASP A 433 -3.57 -14.58 8.08
C ASP A 433 -2.06 -14.20 8.14
N GLY A 434 -1.48 -14.18 9.33
CA GLY A 434 -0.06 -13.91 9.55
C GLY A 434 0.20 -12.70 10.44
N ARG A 435 1.48 -12.33 10.52
CA ARG A 435 2.01 -11.25 11.33
C ARG A 435 3.24 -10.63 10.68
N ILE A 436 3.20 -9.32 10.46
CA ILE A 436 4.40 -8.51 10.27
C ILE A 436 4.86 -8.05 11.65
N ALA A 437 5.97 -8.61 12.15
CA ALA A 437 6.46 -8.38 13.50
C ALA A 437 6.93 -6.93 13.73
N GLY A 438 7.54 -6.32 12.71
CA GLY A 438 7.97 -4.93 12.73
C GLY A 438 7.00 -4.01 11.99
N ASN A 439 7.56 -3.08 11.21
CA ASN A 439 6.79 -2.08 10.47
C ASN A 439 6.41 -2.58 9.08
N LEU A 440 5.29 -2.05 8.57
CA LEU A 440 4.99 -2.00 7.15
C LEU A 440 5.16 -0.56 6.66
N GLN A 441 6.06 -0.35 5.69
CA GLN A 441 6.34 0.96 5.12
C GLN A 441 6.24 0.92 3.60
N VAL A 442 5.45 1.82 3.03
CA VAL A 442 5.41 2.07 1.58
C VAL A 442 5.69 3.54 1.35
N THR A 443 6.71 3.84 0.56
CA THR A 443 7.06 5.21 0.13
C THR A 443 7.02 5.26 -1.39
N ASN A 444 6.12 6.05 -1.95
CA ASN A 444 6.02 6.35 -3.37
C ASN A 444 6.49 7.79 -3.60
N GLY A 445 7.39 8.01 -4.55
CA GLY A 445 7.73 9.35 -5.04
C GLY A 445 6.57 9.99 -5.80
N ASP A 446 6.86 11.10 -6.48
CA ASP A 446 5.86 11.82 -7.28
C ASP A 446 5.35 10.93 -8.43
N SER A 447 4.04 10.90 -8.61
CA SER A 447 3.37 10.12 -9.62
C SER A 447 2.98 10.98 -10.82
N THR A 448 3.13 10.40 -12.02
CA THR A 448 2.65 10.97 -13.28
C THR A 448 1.29 10.40 -13.73
N ALA A 449 0.74 9.43 -12.98
CA ALA A 449 -0.62 8.92 -13.14
C ALA A 449 -1.15 8.35 -11.81
N GLN A 450 -2.18 7.49 -11.84
CA GLN A 450 -2.69 6.87 -10.63
C GLN A 450 -1.72 5.79 -10.10
N VAL A 451 -1.31 5.89 -8.83
CA VAL A 451 -0.59 4.84 -8.10
C VAL A 451 -1.57 4.08 -7.20
N ASN A 452 -1.59 2.76 -7.31
CA ASN A 452 -2.47 1.91 -6.53
C ASN A 452 -1.72 1.24 -5.38
N ASN A 453 -2.11 1.52 -4.14
CA ASN A 453 -1.62 0.83 -2.96
C ASN A 453 -2.77 0.00 -2.38
N SER A 454 -2.62 -1.31 -2.31
CA SER A 454 -3.66 -2.22 -1.82
C SER A 454 -3.11 -3.12 -0.73
N PHE A 455 -3.70 -3.03 0.45
CA PHE A 455 -3.31 -3.76 1.65
C PHE A 455 -4.47 -4.62 2.13
N SER A 456 -4.23 -5.92 2.25
CA SER A 456 -5.11 -6.88 2.92
C SER A 456 -4.27 -7.62 3.96
N LEU A 457 -4.29 -7.11 5.19
CA LEU A 457 -3.35 -7.52 6.24
C LEU A 457 -4.08 -7.81 7.55
N PRO A 458 -3.80 -8.94 8.20
CA PRO A 458 -4.43 -9.31 9.47
C PRO A 458 -3.79 -8.60 10.67
N LEU A 459 -2.45 -8.53 10.73
CA LEU A 459 -1.72 -7.97 11.86
C LEU A 459 -0.36 -7.37 11.47
N VAL A 460 -0.16 -6.10 11.79
CA VAL A 460 1.14 -5.41 11.81
C VAL A 460 1.44 -5.03 13.25
N THR A 461 2.43 -5.63 13.91
CA THR A 461 2.69 -5.31 15.32
C THR A 461 3.46 -4.01 15.54
N GLY A 462 4.16 -3.50 14.53
CA GLY A 462 4.75 -2.16 14.51
C GLY A 462 3.82 -1.11 13.91
N ASN A 463 4.42 -0.10 13.28
CA ASN A 463 3.70 0.96 12.57
C ASN A 463 3.34 0.53 11.14
N LEU A 464 2.21 1.03 10.64
CA LEU A 464 1.88 1.04 9.21
C LEU A 464 2.05 2.48 8.70
N THR A 465 2.95 2.69 7.75
CA THR A 465 3.24 4.02 7.18
C THR A 465 3.15 3.99 5.67
N LEU A 466 2.32 4.85 5.11
CA LEU A 466 2.20 5.11 3.68
C LEU A 466 2.57 6.56 3.39
N LYS A 467 3.59 6.78 2.58
CA LYS A 467 4.04 8.11 2.14
C LYS A 467 3.96 8.17 0.62
N ASN A 468 3.16 9.07 0.11
CA ASN A 468 2.96 9.31 -1.30
C ASN A 468 3.44 10.74 -1.61
N GLY A 469 4.18 10.92 -2.70
CA GLY A 469 4.58 12.21 -3.24
C GLY A 469 3.41 13.00 -3.82
N ASN A 470 3.68 13.89 -4.77
CA ASN A 470 2.66 14.60 -5.53
C ASN A 470 2.08 13.69 -6.63
N GLY A 471 0.79 13.83 -6.94
CA GLY A 471 0.10 13.04 -7.96
C GLY A 471 -1.15 12.34 -7.41
N ASP A 472 -1.70 11.43 -8.21
CA ASP A 472 -2.94 10.72 -7.88
C ASP A 472 -2.66 9.36 -7.25
N TYR A 473 -3.24 9.11 -6.08
CA TYR A 473 -3.02 7.87 -5.34
C TYR A 473 -4.36 7.24 -4.95
N GLU A 474 -4.44 5.92 -5.04
CA GLU A 474 -5.54 5.14 -4.49
C GLU A 474 -4.99 4.21 -3.42
N ASN A 475 -5.29 4.54 -2.17
CA ASN A 475 -4.79 3.84 -1.00
C ASN A 475 -5.92 3.02 -0.41
N ASN A 476 -5.95 1.75 -0.75
CA ASN A 476 -7.00 0.84 -0.37
C ASN A 476 -6.56 -0.13 0.73
N PHE A 477 -7.35 -0.21 1.79
CA PHE A 477 -7.20 -1.16 2.87
C PHE A 477 -8.45 -2.04 2.87
N PHE A 478 -8.33 -3.28 2.39
CA PHE A 478 -9.46 -4.21 2.28
C PHE A 478 -9.30 -5.36 3.27
N SER A 479 -10.42 -5.89 3.75
CA SER A 479 -10.40 -7.14 4.52
C SER A 479 -9.94 -8.33 3.68
N GLY A 480 -10.26 -8.39 2.38
CA GLY A 480 -10.05 -9.61 1.61
C GLY A 480 -10.65 -10.82 2.35
N ASN A 481 -9.82 -11.80 2.68
CA ASN A 481 -10.18 -12.94 3.53
C ASN A 481 -9.96 -12.71 5.05
N SER A 482 -9.25 -11.64 5.43
CA SER A 482 -8.97 -11.25 6.82
C SER A 482 -10.08 -10.33 7.35
N PRO A 483 -10.85 -10.68 8.39
CA PRO A 483 -11.93 -9.81 8.86
C PRO A 483 -11.43 -8.43 9.34
N SER A 484 -10.28 -8.36 10.02
CA SER A 484 -9.80 -7.13 10.65
C SER A 484 -8.41 -6.70 10.19
N LEU A 485 -8.20 -5.39 10.06
CA LEU A 485 -6.86 -4.78 10.02
C LEU A 485 -6.45 -4.36 11.44
N ARG A 486 -5.38 -4.97 11.96
CA ARG A 486 -4.83 -4.65 13.29
C ARG A 486 -3.44 -4.05 13.17
N VAL A 487 -3.23 -2.89 13.79
CA VAL A 487 -1.94 -2.18 13.83
C VAL A 487 -1.54 -1.94 15.28
N GLY A 488 -0.47 -2.59 15.74
CA GLY A 488 0.06 -2.48 17.11
C GLY A 488 0.76 -1.14 17.41
N GLY A 489 1.13 -0.38 16.37
CA GLY A 489 1.65 0.98 16.48
C GLY A 489 0.71 2.03 15.89
N ASN A 490 1.28 3.04 15.25
CA ASN A 490 0.53 4.07 14.54
C ASN A 490 0.22 3.64 13.09
N LEU A 491 -0.92 4.10 12.59
CA LEU A 491 -1.30 4.04 11.19
C LEU A 491 -1.23 5.47 10.61
N SER A 492 -0.27 5.72 9.71
CA SER A 492 -0.03 7.04 9.13
C SER A 492 -0.07 7.00 7.62
N ILE A 493 -0.88 7.86 7.02
CA ILE A 493 -0.92 8.12 5.58
C ILE A 493 -0.53 9.58 5.35
N THR A 494 0.42 9.83 4.45
CA THR A 494 0.80 11.17 4.00
C THR A 494 0.80 11.20 2.49
N ASN A 495 -0.06 12.01 1.91
CA ASN A 495 -0.16 12.25 0.47
C ASN A 495 0.31 13.69 0.17
N GLY A 496 1.07 13.89 -0.90
CA GLY A 496 1.49 15.20 -1.39
C GLY A 496 0.33 15.98 -2.02
N THR A 497 0.59 16.79 -3.05
CA THR A 497 -0.47 17.50 -3.78
C THR A 497 -1.09 16.60 -4.84
N ALA A 498 -2.41 16.41 -4.83
CA ALA A 498 -3.14 15.64 -5.84
C ALA A 498 -3.34 16.45 -7.13
N THR A 499 -3.20 15.79 -8.28
CA THR A 499 -3.38 16.42 -9.60
C THR A 499 -4.82 16.36 -10.09
N ALA A 500 -5.53 15.27 -9.77
CA ALA A 500 -6.93 15.05 -10.09
C ALA A 500 -7.71 14.57 -8.86
N GLU A 501 -7.30 13.46 -8.25
CA GLU A 501 -7.99 12.82 -7.10
C GLU A 501 -7.04 11.89 -6.34
N THR A 502 -7.11 11.91 -5.02
CA THR A 502 -6.53 10.86 -4.19
C THR A 502 -7.54 10.32 -3.18
N ARG A 503 -7.58 9.00 -3.07
CA ARG A 503 -8.53 8.26 -2.23
C ARG A 503 -7.81 7.47 -1.14
N ASN A 504 -8.30 7.56 0.09
CA ASN A 504 -7.87 6.76 1.23
C ASN A 504 -9.08 5.94 1.70
N LEU A 505 -9.17 4.69 1.26
CA LEU A 505 -10.36 3.87 1.43
C LEU A 505 -10.09 2.71 2.38
N PHE A 506 -10.84 2.65 3.49
CA PHE A 506 -10.79 1.55 4.45
C PHE A 506 -12.08 0.73 4.40
N PHE A 507 -12.00 -0.44 3.77
CA PHE A 507 -13.06 -1.43 3.64
C PHE A 507 -12.69 -2.73 4.38
N VAL A 508 -12.57 -2.62 5.70
CA VAL A 508 -12.25 -3.75 6.61
C VAL A 508 -13.43 -3.99 7.55
N SER A 509 -13.69 -5.22 8.00
CA SER A 509 -14.81 -5.44 8.94
C SER A 509 -14.52 -4.81 10.30
N ALA A 510 -13.25 -4.82 10.73
CA ALA A 510 -12.78 -4.06 11.88
C ALA A 510 -11.42 -3.39 11.62
N LEU A 511 -11.29 -2.13 12.04
CA LEU A 511 -10.04 -1.37 12.08
C LEU A 511 -9.62 -1.19 13.54
N ASP A 512 -8.55 -1.84 13.97
CA ASP A 512 -8.01 -1.75 15.34
C ASP A 512 -6.59 -1.18 15.32
N VAL A 513 -6.38 -0.01 15.93
CA VAL A 513 -5.11 0.70 15.96
C VAL A 513 -4.74 1.01 17.41
N ASP A 514 -3.66 0.40 17.88
CA ASP A 514 -3.16 0.58 19.25
C ASP A 514 -2.54 1.96 19.49
N GLY A 515 -2.01 2.58 18.42
CA GLY A 515 -1.53 3.95 18.41
C GLY A 515 -2.57 4.94 17.88
N SER A 516 -2.10 5.91 17.09
CA SER A 516 -2.94 6.92 16.44
C SER A 516 -3.16 6.60 14.96
N LEU A 517 -4.30 7.07 14.42
CA LEU A 517 -4.57 7.11 12.99
C LEU A 517 -4.41 8.54 12.48
N THR A 518 -3.47 8.77 11.58
CA THR A 518 -3.21 10.08 10.99
C THR A 518 -3.26 10.03 9.47
N ILE A 519 -4.09 10.88 8.86
CA ILE A 519 -4.15 11.10 7.41
C ILE A 519 -3.77 12.55 7.14
N LYS A 520 -2.71 12.78 6.37
CA LYS A 520 -2.27 14.10 5.92
C LYS A 520 -2.30 14.15 4.41
N ASN A 521 -3.06 15.07 3.86
CA ASN A 521 -3.23 15.27 2.44
C ASN A 521 -2.78 16.69 2.10
N GLY A 522 -2.00 16.88 1.03
CA GLY A 522 -1.62 18.19 0.52
C GLY A 522 -2.78 18.92 -0.15
N ASP A 523 -2.48 19.75 -1.15
CA ASP A 523 -3.53 20.44 -1.92
C ASP A 523 -4.16 19.47 -2.96
N GLY A 524 -5.44 19.63 -3.31
CA GLY A 524 -6.11 18.84 -4.35
C GLY A 524 -7.45 18.22 -3.93
N HIS A 525 -8.04 17.35 -4.76
CA HIS A 525 -9.28 16.64 -4.43
C HIS A 525 -9.00 15.39 -3.59
N TRP A 526 -9.69 15.26 -2.47
CA TRP A 526 -9.44 14.21 -1.48
C TRP A 526 -10.72 13.47 -1.10
N ASP A 527 -10.68 12.14 -1.11
CA ASP A 527 -11.72 11.27 -0.57
C ASP A 527 -11.14 10.37 0.52
N ASN A 528 -11.46 10.65 1.78
CA ASN A 528 -11.07 9.86 2.94
C ASN A 528 -12.30 9.12 3.44
N PHE A 529 -12.32 7.81 3.27
CA PHE A 529 -13.48 6.97 3.58
C PHE A 529 -13.10 5.84 4.53
N ILE A 530 -13.84 5.71 5.64
CA ILE A 530 -13.78 4.51 6.50
C ILE A 530 -15.17 3.91 6.55
N GLY A 531 -15.34 2.77 5.86
CA GLY A 531 -16.58 1.98 5.81
C GLY A 531 -16.45 0.67 6.57
N SER A 532 -15.91 0.73 7.78
CA SER A 532 -15.76 -0.43 8.66
C SER A 532 -16.99 -0.65 9.53
N SER A 533 -17.22 -1.89 10.00
CA SER A 533 -18.26 -2.13 11.01
C SER A 533 -17.81 -1.65 12.39
N LEU A 534 -16.54 -1.87 12.74
CA LEU A 534 -15.97 -1.48 14.02
C LEU A 534 -14.65 -0.73 13.84
N VAL A 535 -14.53 0.45 14.43
CA VAL A 535 -13.28 1.22 14.46
C VAL A 535 -12.88 1.43 15.91
N ASN A 536 -11.67 0.98 16.26
CA ASN A 536 -11.09 1.17 17.59
C ASN A 536 -9.68 1.76 17.46
N ILE A 537 -9.51 3.02 17.85
CA ILE A 537 -8.23 3.72 17.83
C ILE A 537 -7.89 4.11 19.26
N LYS A 538 -6.88 3.48 19.88
CA LYS A 538 -6.55 3.77 21.29
C LYS A 538 -5.91 5.15 21.48
N GLY A 539 -5.18 5.64 20.48
CA GLY A 539 -4.61 6.98 20.41
C GLY A 539 -5.57 8.02 19.84
N SER A 540 -5.05 8.99 19.08
CA SER A 540 -5.86 10.04 18.45
C SER A 540 -6.19 9.70 17.00
N PHE A 541 -7.26 10.32 16.48
CA PHE A 541 -7.64 10.25 15.08
C PHE A 541 -7.54 11.66 14.45
N SER A 542 -6.72 11.83 13.43
CA SER A 542 -6.49 13.14 12.82
C SER A 542 -6.49 13.08 11.30
N VAL A 543 -7.23 13.98 10.67
CA VAL A 543 -7.23 14.22 9.23
C VAL A 543 -6.87 15.67 8.98
N THR A 544 -5.88 15.91 8.12
CA THR A 544 -5.50 17.25 7.67
C THR A 544 -5.47 17.26 6.15
N ASN A 545 -6.29 18.10 5.53
CA ASN A 545 -6.35 18.30 4.10
C ASN A 545 -5.85 19.71 3.75
N GLY A 546 -5.06 19.86 2.70
CA GLY A 546 -4.69 21.14 2.13
C GLY A 546 -5.86 21.83 1.43
N ASN A 547 -5.55 22.79 0.57
CA ASN A 547 -6.52 23.54 -0.20
C ASN A 547 -6.98 22.76 -1.42
N THR A 548 -8.19 23.01 -1.89
CA THR A 548 -8.71 22.48 -3.14
C THR A 548 -9.55 23.50 -3.89
N ASN A 549 -9.62 23.34 -5.20
CA ASN A 549 -10.63 24.00 -6.04
C ASN A 549 -11.87 23.11 -6.27
N ASN A 550 -11.82 21.85 -5.81
CA ASN A 550 -12.90 20.86 -5.91
C ASN A 550 -13.49 20.58 -4.52
N SER A 551 -13.80 19.32 -4.23
CA SER A 551 -14.32 18.88 -2.94
C SER A 551 -13.26 18.17 -2.09
N ILE A 552 -13.47 18.19 -0.78
CA ILE A 552 -12.78 17.38 0.22
C ILE A 552 -13.87 16.57 0.91
N ASN A 553 -13.86 15.26 0.71
CA ASN A 553 -14.80 14.35 1.34
C ASN A 553 -14.12 13.57 2.46
N ASN A 554 -14.46 13.85 3.71
CA ASN A 554 -14.03 13.09 4.87
C ASN A 554 -15.25 12.35 5.43
N ASN A 555 -15.48 11.13 4.96
CA ASN A 555 -16.65 10.34 5.31
C ASN A 555 -16.29 9.12 6.16
N PHE A 556 -16.46 9.26 7.46
CA PHE A 556 -16.21 8.21 8.44
C PHE A 556 -17.55 7.71 8.96
N ASN A 557 -18.13 6.74 8.26
CA ASN A 557 -19.44 6.16 8.57
C ASN A 557 -19.31 4.70 8.98
N VAL A 558 -19.29 4.46 10.28
CA VAL A 558 -19.02 3.13 10.85
C VAL A 558 -20.30 2.45 11.30
N LEU A 559 -20.57 1.25 10.84
CA LEU A 559 -21.90 0.63 11.01
C LEU A 559 -22.26 0.35 12.48
N GLU A 560 -21.31 -0.06 13.32
CA GLU A 560 -21.59 -0.52 14.69
C GLU A 560 -20.97 0.37 15.78
N GLU A 561 -19.63 0.48 15.87
CA GLU A 561 -18.99 1.29 16.91
C GLU A 561 -17.75 2.02 16.38
N PHE A 562 -17.68 3.33 16.62
CA PHE A 562 -16.51 4.16 16.38
C PHE A 562 -15.94 4.63 17.73
N ARG A 563 -14.77 4.10 18.11
CA ARG A 563 -14.10 4.39 19.38
C ARG A 563 -12.73 5.03 19.15
N VAL A 564 -12.49 6.17 19.80
CA VAL A 564 -11.18 6.85 19.85
C VAL A 564 -10.82 7.14 21.30
N GLY A 565 -9.69 6.63 21.78
CA GLY A 565 -9.22 6.86 23.14
C GLY A 565 -8.73 8.30 23.37
N GLY A 566 -8.13 8.91 22.36
CA GLY A 566 -7.65 10.29 22.33
C GLY A 566 -8.64 11.28 21.70
N SER A 567 -8.12 12.31 21.04
CA SER A 567 -8.94 13.35 20.38
C SER A 567 -9.19 13.03 18.91
N VAL A 568 -10.26 13.61 18.37
CA VAL A 568 -10.57 13.60 16.92
C VAL A 568 -10.34 15.00 16.36
N SER A 569 -9.58 15.12 15.28
CA SER A 569 -9.33 16.40 14.61
C SER A 569 -9.46 16.27 13.10
N MET A 570 -10.34 17.05 12.48
CA MET A 570 -10.50 17.15 11.03
C MET A 570 -10.28 18.60 10.63
N VAL A 571 -9.16 18.87 9.96
CA VAL A 571 -8.79 20.21 9.51
C VAL A 571 -8.68 20.19 7.99
N SER A 572 -9.43 21.06 7.32
CA SER A 572 -9.39 21.19 5.86
C SER A 572 -8.98 22.60 5.46
N GLY A 573 -8.32 22.74 4.30
CA GLY A 573 -8.05 24.02 3.66
C GLY A 573 -9.29 24.60 2.98
N ASN A 574 -9.08 25.37 1.91
CA ASN A 574 -10.15 25.96 1.09
C ASN A 574 -10.84 24.89 0.24
N GLY A 575 -12.11 25.10 -0.13
CA GLY A 575 -12.87 24.26 -1.05
C GLY A 575 -14.26 23.89 -0.54
N GLU A 576 -14.97 23.02 -1.25
CA GLU A 576 -16.20 22.39 -0.76
C GLU A 576 -15.80 21.26 0.21
N VAL A 577 -16.12 21.38 1.49
CA VAL A 577 -15.63 20.44 2.52
C VAL A 577 -16.79 19.70 3.17
N ILE A 578 -16.80 18.38 3.03
CA ILE A 578 -17.72 17.48 3.72
C ILE A 578 -16.93 16.77 4.83
N ASN A 579 -17.26 17.07 6.09
CA ASN A 579 -16.73 16.37 7.26
C ASN A 579 -17.85 15.61 7.96
N PHE A 580 -17.94 14.31 7.67
CA PHE A 580 -18.89 13.41 8.30
C PHE A 580 -18.17 12.46 9.26
N LEU A 581 -18.53 12.54 10.55
CA LEU A 581 -18.12 11.61 11.59
C LEU A 581 -19.37 10.93 12.15
N GLY A 582 -19.64 9.71 11.74
CA GLY A 582 -20.85 9.02 12.13
C GLY A 582 -20.66 7.55 12.47
N SER A 583 -21.62 7.04 13.25
CA SER A 583 -21.77 5.62 13.44
C SER A 583 -23.23 5.20 13.46
N GLY A 584 -23.54 4.04 12.88
CA GLY A 584 -24.84 3.38 12.98
C GLY A 584 -25.14 2.86 14.39
N GLY A 585 -24.12 2.71 15.27
CA GLY A 585 -24.29 2.42 16.69
C GLY A 585 -23.66 3.48 17.58
N ALA A 586 -22.58 3.20 18.30
CA ALA A 586 -21.99 4.12 19.28
C ALA A 586 -20.78 4.90 18.73
N LEU A 587 -20.70 6.19 19.04
CA LEU A 587 -19.53 7.04 18.79
C LEU A 587 -18.93 7.50 20.13
N LEU A 588 -17.79 6.93 20.49
CA LEU A 588 -17.14 7.08 21.79
C LEU A 588 -15.76 7.74 21.64
N ILE A 589 -15.61 8.97 22.13
CA ILE A 589 -14.38 9.77 22.01
C ILE A 589 -13.88 10.15 23.40
N GLY A 590 -12.67 9.71 23.74
CA GLY A 590 -12.06 9.94 25.06
C GLY A 590 -11.47 11.35 25.25
N GLY A 591 -11.13 12.04 24.15
CA GLY A 591 -10.62 13.41 24.12
C GLY A 591 -11.64 14.42 23.57
N SER A 592 -11.14 15.46 22.91
CA SER A 592 -11.97 16.51 22.29
C SER A 592 -12.19 16.25 20.80
N VAL A 593 -13.19 16.90 20.21
CA VAL A 593 -13.43 16.90 18.77
C VAL A 593 -13.21 18.30 18.20
N LEU A 594 -12.43 18.40 17.13
CA LEU A 594 -12.25 19.61 16.33
C LEU A 594 -12.61 19.33 14.87
N GLN A 595 -13.56 20.07 14.32
CA GLN A 595 -13.79 20.16 12.87
C GLN A 595 -13.56 21.61 12.44
N GLN A 596 -12.59 21.84 11.55
CA GLN A 596 -12.17 23.18 11.15
C GLN A 596 -11.95 23.30 9.63
N THR A 597 -12.41 24.39 9.03
CA THR A 597 -11.90 24.91 7.75
C THR A 597 -10.98 26.11 8.02
N SER A 598 -9.84 26.15 7.35
CA SER A 598 -8.77 27.12 7.65
C SER A 598 -8.96 28.48 6.96
N VAL A 599 -9.77 28.53 5.90
CA VAL A 599 -10.05 29.74 5.09
C VAL A 599 -11.48 29.64 4.55
N ARG A 600 -12.01 30.76 4.04
CA ARG A 600 -13.34 30.85 3.42
C ARG A 600 -13.55 29.73 2.39
N SER A 601 -14.53 28.86 2.62
CA SER A 601 -14.99 27.93 1.58
C SER A 601 -15.81 28.71 0.55
N SER A 602 -15.67 28.34 -0.73
CA SER A 602 -16.51 28.88 -1.81
C SER A 602 -17.82 28.12 -1.98
N GLY A 603 -18.08 27.09 -1.17
CA GLY A 603 -19.25 26.22 -1.26
C GLY A 603 -19.73 25.78 0.13
N ALA A 604 -20.83 25.00 0.12
CA ALA A 604 -21.46 24.49 1.32
C ALA A 604 -20.49 23.58 2.10
N THR A 605 -20.37 23.79 3.41
CA THR A 605 -19.49 22.99 4.28
C THR A 605 -20.28 22.25 5.35
N PRO A 606 -20.69 20.99 5.09
CA PRO A 606 -21.33 20.18 6.11
C PRO A 606 -20.32 19.65 7.13
N PHE A 607 -20.53 19.99 8.39
CA PHE A 607 -19.87 19.44 9.59
C PHE A 607 -20.87 18.59 10.37
N ILE A 608 -20.80 17.27 10.21
CA ILE A 608 -21.79 16.35 10.76
C ILE A 608 -21.13 15.40 11.75
N ILE A 609 -21.62 15.38 12.99
CA ILE A 609 -21.33 14.36 13.99
C ILE A 609 -22.64 13.66 14.37
N SER A 610 -22.76 12.36 14.05
CA SER A 610 -24.05 11.66 14.12
C SER A 610 -23.91 10.24 14.65
N SER A 611 -24.60 9.92 15.74
CA SER A 611 -24.66 8.55 16.27
C SER A 611 -25.86 8.40 17.22
N PRO A 612 -26.52 7.23 17.24
CA PRO A 612 -27.49 6.85 18.27
C PRO A 612 -27.00 7.07 19.71
N ASN A 613 -25.71 6.86 19.97
CA ASN A 613 -25.10 7.03 21.28
C ASN A 613 -23.76 7.77 21.14
N LEU A 614 -23.82 9.10 21.28
CA LEU A 614 -22.67 9.98 21.13
C LEU A 614 -22.11 10.38 22.49
N VAL A 615 -20.89 9.93 22.80
CA VAL A 615 -20.18 10.28 24.03
C VAL A 615 -18.81 10.85 23.70
N ILE A 616 -18.61 12.12 24.02
CA ILE A 616 -17.35 12.85 23.88
C ILE A 616 -16.95 13.31 25.27
N LYS A 617 -15.85 12.81 25.83
CA LYS A 617 -15.42 13.18 27.18
C LYS A 617 -14.81 14.58 27.26
N GLY A 618 -14.20 15.07 26.17
CA GLY A 618 -13.66 16.42 26.03
C GLY A 618 -14.67 17.43 25.48
N GLY A 619 -14.17 18.52 24.91
CA GLY A 619 -14.99 19.54 24.25
C GLY A 619 -15.25 19.23 22.77
N VAL A 620 -16.18 19.97 22.16
CA VAL A 620 -16.45 19.94 20.73
C VAL A 620 -16.25 21.34 20.17
N THR A 621 -15.46 21.48 19.12
CA THR A 621 -15.25 22.75 18.42
C THR A 621 -15.53 22.58 16.94
N PHE A 622 -16.46 23.37 16.43
CA PHE A 622 -16.72 23.58 15.01
C PHE A 622 -16.20 24.97 14.63
N LYS A 623 -15.36 25.05 13.60
CA LYS A 623 -14.81 26.32 13.13
C LYS A 623 -14.86 26.42 11.61
N SER A 624 -15.70 27.29 11.08
CA SER A 624 -15.67 27.70 9.68
C SER A 624 -15.09 29.10 9.56
N ALA A 625 -14.19 29.30 8.58
CA ALA A 625 -13.62 30.62 8.30
C ALA A 625 -14.47 31.44 7.30
N GLY A 626 -15.53 30.85 6.73
CA GLY A 626 -16.51 31.47 5.83
C GLY A 626 -17.08 30.46 4.82
N GLY A 627 -17.99 30.91 3.96
CA GLY A 627 -18.88 30.09 3.15
C GLY A 627 -20.07 29.58 3.94
N ASP A 628 -21.12 29.16 3.23
CA ASP A 628 -22.33 28.61 3.85
C ASP A 628 -22.00 27.31 4.61
N THR A 629 -22.19 27.30 5.93
CA THR A 629 -21.80 26.17 6.78
C THR A 629 -23.03 25.46 7.36
N THR A 630 -23.14 24.15 7.20
CA THR A 630 -24.17 23.35 7.88
C THR A 630 -23.54 22.49 8.95
N THR A 631 -23.79 22.77 10.22
CA THR A 631 -23.27 21.97 11.33
C THR A 631 -24.38 21.18 12.00
N VAL A 632 -24.17 19.88 12.18
CA VAL A 632 -25.10 18.97 12.84
C VAL A 632 -24.39 18.19 13.95
N LEU A 633 -24.93 18.25 15.15
CA LEU A 633 -24.47 17.47 16.30
C LEU A 633 -25.63 16.63 16.85
N GLY A 634 -25.56 15.30 16.67
CA GLY A 634 -26.47 14.35 17.33
C GLY A 634 -27.66 13.83 16.53
N ASN A 635 -27.68 13.95 15.21
CA ASN A 635 -28.80 13.48 14.38
C ASN A 635 -29.08 11.97 14.61
N GLY A 636 -30.32 11.58 14.87
CA GLY A 636 -30.64 10.16 15.13
C GLY A 636 -30.40 9.69 16.58
N GLY A 637 -29.71 10.49 17.39
CA GLY A 637 -29.17 10.11 18.70
C GLY A 637 -30.19 9.93 19.80
N GLN A 638 -30.19 8.80 20.49
CA GLN A 638 -30.86 8.67 21.79
C GLN A 638 -30.15 9.56 22.82
N GLN A 639 -28.82 9.58 22.90
CA GLN A 639 -28.09 10.37 23.90
C GLN A 639 -26.86 11.05 23.30
N VAL A 640 -26.70 12.35 23.58
CA VAL A 640 -25.51 13.15 23.25
C VAL A 640 -24.91 13.70 24.53
N SER A 641 -23.67 13.31 24.83
CA SER A 641 -22.93 13.75 26.00
C SER A 641 -21.58 14.33 25.58
N VAL A 642 -21.36 15.61 25.88
CA VAL A 642 -20.12 16.35 25.70
C VAL A 642 -19.59 16.75 27.08
N GLY A 643 -18.45 16.20 27.49
CA GLY A 643 -17.90 16.42 28.82
C GLY A 643 -17.33 17.83 29.03
N GLY A 644 -16.84 18.46 27.96
CA GLY A 644 -16.27 19.82 27.92
C GLY A 644 -17.19 20.85 27.28
N ALA A 645 -16.62 21.98 26.83
CA ALA A 645 -17.38 23.04 26.17
C ALA A 645 -17.76 22.67 24.72
N LEU A 646 -18.88 23.20 24.24
CA LEU A 646 -19.29 23.20 22.85
C LEU A 646 -19.05 24.60 22.27
N ASN A 647 -18.07 24.71 21.36
CA ASN A 647 -17.74 25.94 20.66
C ASN A 647 -18.13 25.83 19.19
N VAL A 648 -18.93 26.76 18.70
CA VAL A 648 -19.34 26.87 17.31
C VAL A 648 -18.90 28.25 16.84
N SER A 649 -18.04 28.31 15.84
CA SER A 649 -17.58 29.56 15.22
C SER A 649 -17.77 29.42 13.72
N MET A 650 -18.75 30.08 13.13
CA MET A 650 -18.96 30.09 11.69
C MET A 650 -18.56 31.46 11.13
N GLY A 651 -18.03 31.47 9.90
CA GLY A 651 -17.48 32.67 9.27
C GLY A 651 -18.55 33.49 8.58
N ASP A 652 -18.18 34.19 7.51
CA ASP A 652 -19.17 34.85 6.65
C ASP A 652 -19.88 33.81 5.77
N GLY A 653 -21.21 33.80 5.68
CA GLY A 653 -22.02 32.87 4.89
C GLY A 653 -23.43 32.71 5.45
N ASN A 654 -24.31 32.05 4.72
CA ASN A 654 -25.58 31.59 5.28
C ASN A 654 -25.34 30.30 6.06
N ASP A 655 -25.41 30.41 7.37
CA ASP A 655 -24.96 29.37 8.29
C ASP A 655 -26.14 28.67 8.97
N SER A 656 -25.98 27.39 9.26
CA SER A 656 -26.94 26.63 10.05
C SER A 656 -26.27 25.75 11.09
N PHE A 657 -26.79 25.79 12.31
CA PHE A 657 -26.41 24.88 13.39
C PHE A 657 -27.62 24.10 13.88
N SER A 658 -27.47 22.78 13.98
CA SER A 658 -28.52 21.85 14.38
C SER A 658 -27.95 20.91 15.45
N GLY A 659 -28.09 21.30 16.71
CA GLY A 659 -27.66 20.53 17.87
C GLY A 659 -28.83 19.82 18.53
N PHE A 660 -29.42 18.85 17.84
CA PHE A 660 -30.56 18.10 18.34
C PHE A 660 -30.21 16.68 18.73
N ALA A 661 -30.59 16.30 19.94
CA ALA A 661 -30.69 14.90 20.33
C ALA A 661 -32.17 14.50 20.40
N PHE A 662 -32.49 13.23 20.17
CA PHE A 662 -33.85 12.75 20.41
C PHE A 662 -34.19 12.66 21.89
N LEU A 663 -33.25 12.39 22.82
CA LEU A 663 -33.54 12.40 24.27
C LEU A 663 -32.79 13.51 25.01
N THR A 664 -31.47 13.40 25.20
CA THR A 664 -30.75 14.31 26.12
C THR A 664 -29.46 14.84 25.52
N LEU A 665 -29.26 16.15 25.58
CA LEU A 665 -27.99 16.83 25.33
C LEU A 665 -27.37 17.26 26.67
N ASN A 666 -26.19 16.76 27.03
CA ASN A 666 -25.46 17.17 28.23
C ASN A 666 -24.11 17.75 27.82
N THR A 667 -23.87 19.05 28.07
CA THR A 667 -22.65 19.74 27.64
C THR A 667 -22.10 20.68 28.71
N GLY A 668 -20.84 21.10 28.59
CA GLY A 668 -20.20 22.13 29.41
C GLY A 668 -20.80 23.53 29.16
N ALA A 669 -19.93 24.53 28.96
CA ALA A 669 -20.38 25.83 28.44
C ALA A 669 -20.62 25.73 26.92
N VAL A 670 -21.55 26.51 26.40
CA VAL A 670 -21.84 26.61 24.97
C VAL A 670 -21.53 28.03 24.50
N SER A 671 -20.71 28.14 23.46
CA SER A 671 -20.41 29.41 22.79
C SER A 671 -20.64 29.26 21.30
N MET A 672 -21.53 30.07 20.74
CA MET A 672 -21.82 30.14 19.31
C MET A 672 -21.51 31.54 18.80
N SER A 673 -20.69 31.64 17.76
CA SER A 673 -20.34 32.88 17.08
C SER A 673 -20.54 32.71 15.59
N PHE A 674 -21.36 33.57 14.99
CA PHE A 674 -21.66 33.57 13.56
C PHE A 674 -21.11 34.85 12.94
N GLY A 675 -20.55 34.76 11.72
CA GLY A 675 -20.01 35.90 10.99
C GLY A 675 -21.09 36.71 10.31
N ASN A 676 -20.80 37.23 9.11
CA ASN A 676 -21.81 37.94 8.30
C ASN A 676 -22.60 36.97 7.42
N GLY A 677 -23.92 37.11 7.33
CA GLY A 677 -24.85 36.28 6.56
C GLY A 677 -25.96 35.77 7.46
N ASN A 678 -26.98 35.14 6.87
CA ASN A 678 -28.16 34.73 7.64
C ASN A 678 -27.89 33.43 8.39
N THR A 679 -28.14 33.41 9.71
CA THR A 679 -27.94 32.20 10.52
C THR A 679 -29.26 31.56 10.94
N SER A 680 -29.37 30.24 10.82
CA SER A 680 -30.44 29.44 11.44
C SER A 680 -29.87 28.42 12.41
N SER A 681 -29.99 28.70 13.69
CA SER A 681 -29.45 27.86 14.77
C SER A 681 -30.54 27.28 15.64
N THR A 682 -30.46 25.98 15.91
CA THR A 682 -31.28 25.35 16.92
C THR A 682 -30.43 24.46 17.83
N LEU A 683 -30.68 24.58 19.13
CA LEU A 683 -30.06 23.79 20.19
C LEU A 683 -31.17 23.19 21.04
N GLY A 684 -31.15 21.89 21.29
CA GLY A 684 -32.12 21.32 22.22
C GLY A 684 -32.44 19.86 22.01
N SER A 685 -33.40 19.35 22.78
CA SER A 685 -34.02 18.05 22.55
C SER A 685 -35.43 18.09 23.12
N ASN A 686 -36.30 17.19 22.65
CA ASN A 686 -37.66 17.11 23.17
C ASN A 686 -37.75 16.62 24.63
N PHE A 687 -36.67 16.04 25.19
CA PHE A 687 -36.69 15.43 26.55
C PHE A 687 -35.65 16.01 27.51
N GLY A 688 -34.93 17.08 27.15
CA GLY A 688 -33.98 17.70 28.08
C GLY A 688 -32.62 18.08 27.49
N THR A 689 -32.22 19.34 27.63
CA THR A 689 -30.86 19.82 27.41
C THR A 689 -30.28 20.35 28.72
N VAL A 690 -29.09 19.89 29.10
CA VAL A 690 -28.36 20.35 30.28
C VAL A 690 -27.05 21.01 29.82
N ILE A 691 -26.96 22.31 30.03
CA ILE A 691 -25.75 23.11 29.82
C ILE A 691 -25.18 23.41 31.21
N LYS A 692 -24.06 22.75 31.55
CA LYS A 692 -23.43 22.88 32.88
C LYS A 692 -22.81 24.27 33.10
N GLY A 693 -22.45 24.96 32.02
CA GLY A 693 -21.93 26.33 32.02
C GLY A 693 -22.96 27.37 31.55
N GLY A 694 -22.48 28.45 30.95
CA GLY A 694 -23.32 29.42 30.26
C GLY A 694 -23.58 29.05 28.80
N LEU A 695 -24.59 29.69 28.20
CA LEU A 695 -24.89 29.67 26.77
C LEU A 695 -24.70 31.09 26.23
N SER A 696 -23.78 31.27 25.30
CA SER A 696 -23.53 32.53 24.59
C SER A 696 -23.75 32.35 23.09
N VAL A 697 -24.54 33.22 22.50
CA VAL A 697 -24.80 33.28 21.05
C VAL A 697 -24.50 34.70 20.59
N THR A 698 -23.59 34.85 19.63
CA THR A 698 -23.24 36.14 19.02
C THR A 698 -23.31 36.02 17.50
N SER A 699 -23.88 37.00 16.82
CA SER A 699 -23.81 37.12 15.36
C SER A 699 -23.33 38.51 14.94
N LEU A 700 -22.75 38.62 13.74
CA LEU A 700 -22.34 39.90 13.16
C LEU A 700 -23.48 40.48 12.32
N VAL A 701 -23.32 40.55 10.99
CA VAL A 701 -24.32 41.14 10.10
C VAL A 701 -25.22 40.07 9.48
N GLY A 702 -26.53 40.05 9.67
CA GLY A 702 -27.41 39.07 9.03
C GLY A 702 -28.83 39.00 9.61
N ASP A 703 -29.72 38.27 8.93
CA ASP A 703 -31.00 37.87 9.49
C ASP A 703 -30.81 36.56 10.27
N ASP A 704 -30.73 36.67 11.59
CA ASP A 704 -30.33 35.57 12.45
C ASP A 704 -31.51 35.00 13.25
N SER A 705 -31.51 33.68 13.43
CA SER A 705 -32.48 32.99 14.25
C SER A 705 -31.81 31.97 15.17
N PHE A 706 -32.22 31.97 16.44
CA PHE A 706 -31.80 31.00 17.44
C PHE A 706 -33.00 30.43 18.18
N THR A 707 -33.16 29.12 18.14
CA THR A 707 -34.20 28.40 18.87
C THR A 707 -33.57 27.49 19.92
N LEU A 708 -34.06 27.57 21.15
CA LEU A 708 -33.79 26.61 22.22
C LEU A 708 -34.99 25.68 22.37
N VAL A 709 -34.86 24.40 22.02
CA VAL A 709 -35.98 23.45 21.95
C VAL A 709 -36.05 22.52 23.16
N GLY A 710 -37.28 22.30 23.63
CA GLY A 710 -37.64 21.38 24.72
C GLY A 710 -37.05 21.76 26.07
N GLY A 711 -37.22 20.90 27.08
CA GLY A 711 -36.82 21.21 28.45
C GLY A 711 -35.34 21.52 28.50
N SER A 712 -34.95 22.66 29.03
CA SER A 712 -33.54 23.07 29.03
C SER A 712 -33.14 23.58 30.39
N ARG A 713 -31.93 23.25 30.85
CA ARG A 713 -31.35 23.75 32.09
C ARG A 713 -29.96 24.29 31.81
N ILE A 714 -29.79 25.58 32.05
CA ILE A 714 -28.55 26.33 31.89
C ILE A 714 -28.08 26.73 33.29
N ASN A 715 -27.02 26.10 33.76
CA ASN A 715 -26.49 26.36 35.11
C ASN A 715 -25.69 27.67 35.21
N GLY A 716 -25.32 28.29 34.07
CA GLY A 716 -24.71 29.61 33.98
C GLY A 716 -25.67 30.66 33.41
N SER A 717 -25.10 31.70 32.81
CA SER A 717 -25.87 32.76 32.14
C SER A 717 -26.29 32.35 30.72
N LEU A 718 -27.39 32.93 30.25
CA LEU A 718 -27.83 32.91 28.86
C LEU A 718 -27.55 34.29 28.25
N SER A 719 -26.81 34.36 27.15
CA SER A 719 -26.52 35.60 26.43
C SER A 719 -26.78 35.39 24.94
N VAL A 720 -27.60 36.25 24.34
CA VAL A 720 -27.84 36.33 22.90
C VAL A 720 -27.58 37.76 22.47
N ASN A 721 -26.69 37.96 21.51
CA ASN A 721 -26.32 39.28 21.02
C ASN A 721 -26.25 39.26 19.49
N TYR A 722 -27.23 39.88 18.85
CA TYR A 722 -27.24 40.01 17.39
C TYR A 722 -26.66 41.35 16.97
N GLY A 723 -25.80 41.31 15.94
CA GLY A 723 -25.25 42.51 15.32
C GLY A 723 -26.26 43.15 14.37
N ALA A 724 -25.79 43.67 13.23
CA ALA A 724 -26.64 44.40 12.30
C ALA A 724 -27.48 43.46 11.42
N GLY A 725 -28.75 43.74 11.21
CA GLY A 725 -29.62 42.85 10.42
C GLY A 725 -30.97 43.49 10.15
N SER A 726 -31.77 42.88 9.27
CA SER A 726 -33.14 43.33 9.03
C SER A 726 -34.14 42.65 9.96
N THR A 727 -33.84 41.44 10.42
CA THR A 727 -34.63 40.71 11.40
C THR A 727 -33.76 39.88 12.35
N GLY A 728 -34.28 39.60 13.54
CA GLY A 728 -33.65 38.66 14.47
C GLY A 728 -34.69 37.91 15.27
N THR A 729 -34.56 36.58 15.37
CA THR A 729 -35.53 35.74 16.09
C THR A 729 -34.86 34.96 17.21
N PHE A 730 -35.39 35.06 18.43
CA PHE A 730 -35.04 34.17 19.54
C PHE A 730 -36.28 33.48 20.11
N VAL A 731 -36.24 32.16 20.19
CA VAL A 731 -37.32 31.36 20.77
C VAL A 731 -36.77 30.46 21.86
N ALA A 732 -37.22 30.68 23.09
CA ALA A 732 -37.03 29.75 24.21
C ALA A 732 -38.29 28.88 24.37
N ASN A 733 -38.20 27.67 23.81
CA ASN A 733 -39.08 26.51 24.00
C ASN A 733 -40.52 26.59 23.45
N ASN A 734 -41.07 25.41 23.17
CA ASN A 734 -42.46 25.18 22.75
C ASN A 734 -43.20 24.10 23.59
N PHE A 735 -42.51 23.32 24.44
CA PHE A 735 -43.10 22.14 25.11
C PHE A 735 -42.86 22.00 26.63
N GLU A 736 -41.69 22.38 27.16
CA GLU A 736 -41.33 22.21 28.59
C GLU A 736 -40.80 23.50 29.21
N SER A 737 -40.17 23.49 30.39
CA SER A 737 -39.55 24.68 31.00
C SER A 737 -38.09 24.87 30.59
N VAL A 738 -37.66 26.12 30.43
CA VAL A 738 -36.25 26.49 30.31
C VAL A 738 -35.80 27.10 31.63
N GLU A 739 -34.86 26.49 32.33
CA GLU A 739 -34.30 27.01 33.58
C GLU A 739 -32.93 27.65 33.32
N VAL A 740 -32.76 28.91 33.74
CA VAL A 740 -31.47 29.61 33.67
C VAL A 740 -31.07 30.05 35.08
N ALA A 741 -29.96 29.53 35.59
CA ALA A 741 -29.49 29.86 36.93
C ALA A 741 -28.76 31.22 36.99
N GLY A 742 -28.10 31.64 35.91
CA GLY A 742 -27.43 32.93 35.80
C GLY A 742 -28.34 34.04 35.27
N ALA A 743 -27.71 35.12 34.78
CA ALA A 743 -28.41 36.21 34.11
C ALA A 743 -28.85 35.79 32.70
N VAL A 744 -29.93 36.40 32.21
CA VAL A 744 -30.42 36.27 30.84
C VAL A 744 -30.26 37.63 30.15
N ASN A 745 -29.36 37.73 29.17
CA ASN A 745 -29.10 38.94 28.42
C ASN A 745 -29.47 38.72 26.96
N LEU A 746 -30.48 39.41 26.46
CA LEU A 746 -30.95 39.34 25.08
C LEU A 746 -30.77 40.73 24.45
N ASN A 747 -29.78 40.88 23.57
CA ASN A 747 -29.44 42.16 22.95
C ASN A 747 -29.62 42.09 21.43
N PHE A 748 -30.58 42.87 20.94
CA PHE A 748 -30.94 43.01 19.53
C PHE A 748 -30.75 44.45 19.05
N GLY A 749 -30.14 45.33 19.86
CA GLY A 749 -29.94 46.75 19.52
C GLY A 749 -29.00 47.01 18.35
N GLY A 750 -28.36 45.97 17.79
CA GLY A 750 -27.65 46.07 16.52
C GLY A 750 -28.58 46.04 15.30
N LEU A 751 -29.77 45.45 15.41
CA LEU A 751 -30.70 45.26 14.30
C LEU A 751 -31.34 46.57 13.86
N THR A 752 -31.56 46.70 12.55
CA THR A 752 -32.22 47.86 11.93
C THR A 752 -33.70 47.62 11.66
N GLY A 753 -34.13 46.36 11.59
CA GLY A 753 -35.54 45.98 11.54
C GLY A 753 -35.91 45.05 12.71
N ALA A 754 -37.08 44.41 12.63
CA ALA A 754 -37.78 43.79 13.74
C ALA A 754 -37.00 42.70 14.50
N ALA A 755 -37.01 42.77 15.84
CA ALA A 755 -36.67 41.65 16.72
C ALA A 755 -37.93 40.87 17.14
N THR A 756 -37.89 39.55 17.04
CA THR A 756 -38.96 38.66 17.53
C THR A 756 -38.42 37.76 18.63
N VAL A 757 -38.89 37.96 19.86
CA VAL A 757 -38.49 37.20 21.04
C VAL A 757 -39.69 36.48 21.64
N THR A 758 -39.59 35.18 21.83
CA THR A 758 -40.59 34.37 22.52
C THR A 758 -39.96 33.63 23.70
N LEU A 759 -40.42 33.93 24.91
CA LEU A 759 -39.98 33.33 26.17
C LEU A 759 -41.10 32.47 26.75
N ASN A 760 -41.20 31.22 26.32
CA ASN A 760 -42.19 30.28 26.83
C ASN A 760 -41.59 29.47 27.99
N ARG A 761 -42.25 29.52 29.15
CA ARG A 761 -41.91 28.70 30.33
C ARG A 761 -40.45 28.88 30.77
N LEU A 762 -39.92 30.09 30.60
CA LEU A 762 -38.58 30.46 31.04
C LEU A 762 -38.59 30.74 32.56
N ALA A 763 -37.79 30.00 33.32
CA ALA A 763 -37.51 30.23 34.73
C ALA A 763 -36.09 30.78 34.90
N ALA A 764 -35.96 32.10 35.05
CA ALA A 764 -34.67 32.77 35.24
C ALA A 764 -34.43 33.10 36.72
N GLN A 765 -33.30 32.65 37.25
CA GLN A 765 -32.91 32.93 38.64
C GLN A 765 -32.16 34.26 38.78
N GLY A 766 -31.32 34.62 37.81
CA GLY A 766 -30.65 35.92 37.75
C GLY A 766 -31.50 37.02 37.12
N ASN A 767 -30.87 38.16 36.86
CA ASN A 767 -31.52 39.27 36.16
C ASN A 767 -31.79 38.92 34.70
N VAL A 768 -32.88 39.45 34.16
CA VAL A 768 -33.25 39.33 32.75
C VAL A 768 -33.23 40.72 32.12
N THR A 769 -32.49 40.87 31.04
CA THR A 769 -32.41 42.10 30.26
C THR A 769 -32.71 41.79 28.80
N TYR A 770 -33.67 42.50 28.23
CA TYR A 770 -33.95 42.56 26.80
C TYR A 770 -33.69 43.98 26.31
N VAL A 771 -32.90 44.10 25.26
CA VAL A 771 -32.73 45.33 24.47
C VAL A 771 -33.14 44.99 23.05
N GLY A 772 -34.18 45.63 22.58
CA GLY A 772 -34.76 45.46 21.25
C GLY A 772 -34.07 46.29 20.18
N SER A 773 -34.66 46.32 19.00
CA SER A 773 -34.10 46.91 17.79
C SER A 773 -34.54 48.36 17.57
N THR A 774 -34.23 48.93 16.40
CA THR A 774 -34.84 50.20 15.95
C THR A 774 -36.06 50.01 15.04
N GLY A 775 -36.49 48.76 14.82
CA GLY A 775 -37.70 48.42 14.06
C GLY A 775 -38.80 47.88 14.97
N ALA A 776 -39.96 47.59 14.39
CA ALA A 776 -41.13 47.10 15.13
C ALA A 776 -40.88 45.72 15.77
N ASP A 777 -40.68 45.69 17.07
CA ASP A 777 -40.33 44.50 17.83
C ASP A 777 -41.55 43.71 18.31
N THR A 778 -41.35 42.43 18.59
CA THR A 778 -42.33 41.56 19.24
C THR A 778 -41.68 40.77 20.36
N LEU A 779 -42.07 41.04 21.61
CA LEU A 779 -41.66 40.33 22.81
C LEU A 779 -42.86 39.59 23.42
N ALA A 780 -42.90 38.27 23.29
CA ALA A 780 -43.91 37.42 23.90
C ALA A 780 -43.34 36.65 25.09
N ILE A 781 -43.96 36.80 26.26
CA ILE A 781 -43.57 36.16 27.53
C ILE A 781 -44.76 35.36 28.03
N ARG A 782 -44.59 34.03 28.14
CA ARG A 782 -45.69 33.12 28.48
C ARG A 782 -45.26 32.13 29.53
N GLN A 783 -46.07 31.97 30.58
CA GLN A 783 -45.84 30.97 31.63
C GLN A 783 -44.43 31.03 32.26
N ALA A 784 -43.81 32.21 32.25
CA ALA A 784 -42.44 32.41 32.70
C ALA A 784 -42.37 32.72 34.21
N ALA A 785 -41.18 32.60 34.79
CA ALA A 785 -40.90 32.93 36.17
C ALA A 785 -39.56 33.67 36.29
N PHE A 786 -39.58 34.92 36.76
CA PHE A 786 -38.40 35.76 36.91
C PHE A 786 -38.12 36.03 38.38
N ARG A 787 -37.03 35.46 38.91
CA ARG A 787 -36.62 35.67 40.30
C ARG A 787 -35.80 36.94 40.49
N GLY A 788 -34.85 37.20 39.59
CA GLY A 788 -34.11 38.45 39.54
C GLY A 788 -34.96 39.57 38.93
N ASN A 789 -34.32 40.72 38.73
CA ASN A 789 -34.97 41.86 38.09
C ASN A 789 -35.15 41.59 36.59
N ALA A 790 -36.30 41.95 36.03
CA ALA A 790 -36.56 41.91 34.60
C ALA A 790 -36.61 43.34 34.04
N THR A 791 -35.86 43.61 32.97
CA THR A 791 -35.83 44.90 32.27
C THR A 791 -35.97 44.65 30.78
N PHE A 792 -36.98 45.24 30.17
CA PHE A 792 -37.28 45.12 28.76
C PHE A 792 -37.31 46.51 28.12
N THR A 793 -36.43 46.77 27.16
CA THR A 793 -36.37 48.00 26.39
C THR A 793 -36.54 47.62 24.92
N THR A 794 -37.64 48.00 24.25
CA THR A 794 -37.90 47.57 22.85
C THR A 794 -37.24 48.46 21.82
N GLY A 795 -37.10 49.76 22.07
CA GLY A 795 -36.25 50.63 21.25
C GLY A 795 -37.07 51.65 20.48
N ASN A 796 -36.99 51.67 19.15
CA ASN A 796 -37.89 52.48 18.34
C ASN A 796 -38.68 51.52 17.44
N GLY A 797 -39.89 51.88 17.04
CA GLY A 797 -40.74 51.02 16.24
C GLY A 797 -42.17 51.05 16.74
N ALA A 798 -43.06 50.30 16.07
CA ALA A 798 -44.37 50.02 16.64
C ALA A 798 -44.28 48.68 17.36
N ASP A 799 -43.85 48.71 18.62
CA ASP A 799 -43.41 47.53 19.34
C ASP A 799 -44.58 46.82 20.03
N GLN A 800 -44.47 45.49 20.16
CA GLN A 800 -45.48 44.66 20.80
C GLN A 800 -44.88 43.86 21.95
N VAL A 801 -45.34 44.12 23.17
CA VAL A 801 -44.97 43.34 24.36
C VAL A 801 -46.20 42.60 24.86
N SER A 802 -46.11 41.28 25.02
CA SER A 802 -47.19 40.43 25.51
C SER A 802 -46.72 39.60 26.70
N ILE A 803 -47.41 39.69 27.84
CA ILE A 803 -47.09 38.99 29.09
C ILE A 803 -48.32 38.21 29.53
N ASN A 804 -48.21 36.88 29.60
CA ASN A 804 -49.31 36.00 30.02
C ASN A 804 -48.81 34.90 30.96
N ASP A 805 -49.64 34.54 31.94
CA ASP A 805 -49.41 33.48 32.93
C ASP A 805 -48.05 33.58 33.65
N THR A 806 -47.51 34.78 33.85
CA THR A 806 -46.09 34.97 34.23
C THR A 806 -45.92 35.43 35.67
N ILE A 807 -44.89 34.95 36.36
CA ILE A 807 -44.58 35.30 37.75
C ILE A 807 -43.29 36.15 37.80
N PHE A 808 -43.40 37.39 38.26
CA PHE A 808 -42.26 38.25 38.56
C PHE A 808 -42.07 38.36 40.09
N LEU A 809 -40.98 37.81 40.60
CA LEU A 809 -40.59 37.89 42.01
C LEU A 809 -39.62 39.07 42.28
N GLY A 810 -38.83 39.47 41.28
CA GLY A 810 -38.04 40.70 41.27
C GLY A 810 -38.82 41.90 40.74
N THR A 811 -38.15 43.04 40.55
CA THR A 811 -38.77 44.21 39.91
C THR A 811 -38.94 43.99 38.40
N LEU A 812 -39.95 44.62 37.80
CA LEU A 812 -40.12 44.69 36.35
C LEU A 812 -39.98 46.13 35.87
N GLY A 813 -39.14 46.34 34.86
CA GLY A 813 -39.06 47.58 34.08
C GLY A 813 -39.38 47.32 32.60
N ILE A 814 -40.26 48.11 32.00
CA ILE A 814 -40.56 48.11 30.56
C ILE A 814 -40.39 49.53 30.01
N GLN A 815 -39.75 49.67 28.86
CA GLN A 815 -39.59 50.93 28.13
C GLN A 815 -39.79 50.69 26.63
N THR A 816 -40.80 51.30 26.00
CA THR A 816 -41.12 51.01 24.57
C THR A 816 -40.63 52.03 23.54
N GLY A 817 -40.38 53.28 23.90
CA GLY A 817 -39.55 54.21 23.12
C GLY A 817 -40.34 55.02 22.07
N VAL A 818 -39.87 55.16 20.82
CA VAL A 818 -40.57 55.99 19.81
C VAL A 818 -41.36 55.11 18.85
N GLY A 819 -42.67 55.36 18.75
CA GLY A 819 -43.60 54.77 17.79
C GLY A 819 -44.87 54.28 18.47
N ALA A 820 -45.86 53.80 17.71
CA ALA A 820 -47.14 53.38 18.28
C ALA A 820 -47.05 51.98 18.90
N ASP A 821 -46.76 51.92 20.20
CA ASP A 821 -46.47 50.69 20.90
C ASP A 821 -47.72 50.02 21.49
N THR A 822 -47.65 48.71 21.70
CA THR A 822 -48.70 47.91 22.32
C THR A 822 -48.15 47.02 23.44
N LEU A 823 -48.63 47.24 24.66
CA LEU A 823 -48.37 46.38 25.82
C LEU A 823 -49.64 45.61 26.20
N ASN A 824 -49.60 44.30 26.05
CA ASN A 824 -50.62 43.36 26.47
C ASN A 824 -50.17 42.60 27.73
N ILE A 825 -50.89 42.72 28.83
CA ILE A 825 -50.67 41.91 30.03
C ILE A 825 -51.97 41.15 30.32
N GLU A 826 -51.96 39.82 30.22
CA GLU A 826 -53.14 38.99 30.37
C GLU A 826 -54.28 39.36 29.40
N HIS A 827 -53.92 39.79 28.18
CA HIS A 827 -54.89 40.25 27.19
C HIS A 827 -54.76 39.42 25.92
N LEU A 828 -55.25 38.17 25.99
CA LEU A 828 -55.21 37.24 24.87
C LEU A 828 -56.48 37.36 24.03
N THR A 829 -56.31 37.57 22.72
CA THR A 829 -57.42 37.55 21.77
C THR A 829 -57.55 36.21 21.02
N SER A 830 -56.46 35.44 20.84
CA SER A 830 -56.51 34.10 20.21
C SER A 830 -55.17 33.33 20.19
N GLU A 831 -54.57 32.98 21.33
CA GLU A 831 -53.40 32.09 21.32
C GLU A 831 -53.80 30.60 21.28
N VAL A 832 -53.51 29.94 20.16
CA VAL A 832 -53.76 28.51 19.96
C VAL A 832 -52.57 27.71 20.49
N GLY A 833 -52.80 26.76 21.40
CA GLY A 833 -51.81 25.75 21.80
C GLY A 833 -51.29 25.83 23.24
N PHE A 834 -51.65 26.86 24.01
CA PHE A 834 -51.29 26.97 25.44
C PHE A 834 -52.54 26.99 26.32
N ASN A 835 -52.51 26.24 27.44
CA ASN A 835 -53.57 26.28 28.45
C ASN A 835 -53.34 27.46 29.41
N LEU A 836 -53.62 28.67 28.92
CA LEU A 836 -53.36 29.93 29.61
C LEU A 836 -54.47 30.22 30.62
N THR A 837 -54.27 29.73 31.84
CA THR A 837 -55.27 29.75 32.93
C THR A 837 -54.72 30.30 34.23
N ALA A 838 -53.40 30.52 34.30
CA ALA A 838 -52.75 31.10 35.45
C ALA A 838 -52.75 32.63 35.34
N ARG A 839 -52.75 33.31 36.48
CA ARG A 839 -52.66 34.76 36.53
C ARG A 839 -51.21 35.25 36.44
N THR A 840 -50.97 36.38 35.79
CA THR A 840 -49.70 37.10 35.89
C THR A 840 -49.59 37.80 37.24
N THR A 841 -48.48 37.60 37.94
CA THR A 841 -48.25 38.12 39.30
C THR A 841 -46.96 38.91 39.40
N PHE A 842 -47.04 40.14 39.91
CA PHE A 842 -45.90 41.02 40.19
C PHE A 842 -45.72 41.19 41.70
N SER A 843 -44.60 40.69 42.23
CA SER A 843 -44.35 40.67 43.67
C SER A 843 -43.61 41.92 44.19
N LYS A 844 -42.99 42.68 43.30
CA LYS A 844 -42.24 43.91 43.58
C LYS A 844 -42.68 45.03 42.64
N ALA A 845 -42.04 46.19 42.77
CA ALA A 845 -42.36 47.37 41.98
C ALA A 845 -42.30 47.06 40.47
N VAL A 846 -43.27 47.63 39.75
CA VAL A 846 -43.37 47.59 38.30
C VAL A 846 -43.25 49.02 37.78
N THR A 847 -42.43 49.23 36.77
CA THR A 847 -42.29 50.51 36.07
C THR A 847 -42.45 50.27 34.59
N ILE A 848 -43.42 50.93 33.97
CA ILE A 848 -43.69 50.87 32.53
C ILE A 848 -43.63 52.30 32.00
N SER A 849 -42.83 52.52 30.96
CA SER A 849 -42.72 53.79 30.23
C SER A 849 -43.01 53.49 28.77
N MET A 850 -44.11 54.00 28.22
CA MET A 850 -44.49 53.68 26.84
C MET A 850 -43.66 54.52 25.86
N GLY A 851 -43.55 55.83 26.05
CA GLY A 851 -42.51 56.63 25.38
C GLY A 851 -43.12 57.79 24.61
N ASP A 852 -42.78 57.95 23.35
CA ASP A 852 -43.37 58.98 22.49
C ASP A 852 -44.31 58.31 21.46
N ASP A 853 -45.32 59.06 20.99
CA ASP A 853 -46.40 58.65 20.06
C ASP A 853 -47.63 58.03 20.76
N ALA A 854 -48.52 57.37 20.01
CA ALA A 854 -49.83 56.94 20.52
C ALA A 854 -49.79 55.47 20.93
N ASP A 855 -49.67 55.23 22.22
CA ASP A 855 -49.47 53.90 22.77
C ASP A 855 -50.76 53.23 23.27
N SER A 856 -50.74 51.91 23.30
CA SER A 856 -51.88 51.08 23.70
C SER A 856 -51.49 50.09 24.79
N VAL A 857 -52.09 50.25 25.96
CA VAL A 857 -51.84 49.38 27.12
C VAL A 857 -53.11 48.63 27.46
N LEU A 858 -53.08 47.31 27.37
CA LEU A 858 -54.20 46.42 27.66
C LEU A 858 -53.82 45.52 28.84
N ILE A 859 -54.49 45.68 29.97
CA ILE A 859 -54.19 44.95 31.22
C ILE A 859 -55.41 44.17 31.68
N GLY A 860 -55.28 42.85 31.74
CA GLY A 860 -56.38 41.92 31.95
C GLY A 860 -57.35 41.89 30.77
N GLY A 861 -58.31 40.98 30.83
CA GLY A 861 -59.36 40.92 29.82
C GLY A 861 -60.70 40.48 30.38
N GLY A 862 -61.60 40.05 29.48
CA GLY A 862 -63.01 39.82 29.80
C GLY A 862 -63.32 38.52 30.51
N VAL A 863 -62.35 37.60 30.64
CA VAL A 863 -62.54 36.27 31.25
C VAL A 863 -61.71 36.10 32.52
N ALA A 864 -62.17 35.26 33.44
CA ALA A 864 -61.53 35.07 34.76
C ALA A 864 -60.07 34.59 34.70
N ALA A 865 -59.70 33.85 33.65
CA ALA A 865 -58.32 33.39 33.42
C ALA A 865 -57.34 34.55 33.19
N GLN A 866 -57.82 35.71 32.72
CA GLN A 866 -57.02 36.89 32.38
C GLN A 866 -56.89 37.84 33.58
N THR A 867 -56.34 37.34 34.69
CA THR A 867 -56.18 38.09 35.94
C THR A 867 -54.75 38.60 36.11
N VAL A 868 -54.59 39.86 36.51
CA VAL A 868 -53.29 40.46 36.84
C VAL A 868 -53.24 40.82 38.33
N GLU A 869 -52.17 40.44 39.05
CA GLU A 869 -51.97 40.76 40.47
C GLU A 869 -50.70 41.59 40.70
N PHE A 870 -50.86 42.84 41.14
CA PHE A 870 -49.79 43.74 41.59
C PHE A 870 -49.73 43.77 43.13
N LYS A 871 -48.70 43.17 43.72
CA LYS A 871 -48.51 43.15 45.19
C LYS A 871 -47.75 44.38 45.73
N ALA A 872 -47.14 45.15 44.84
CA ALA A 872 -46.50 46.42 45.13
C ALA A 872 -46.98 47.47 44.12
N ALA A 873 -46.57 48.73 44.30
CA ALA A 873 -46.95 49.80 43.39
C ALA A 873 -46.47 49.50 41.96
N ALA A 874 -47.39 49.63 41.00
CA ALA A 874 -47.11 49.65 39.58
C ALA A 874 -47.27 51.07 39.05
N LEU A 875 -46.20 51.63 38.49
CA LEU A 875 -46.20 52.91 37.80
C LEU A 875 -46.27 52.66 36.30
N LEU A 876 -47.27 53.25 35.67
CA LEU A 876 -47.43 53.25 34.22
C LEU A 876 -47.36 54.70 33.75
N ASP A 877 -46.38 55.03 32.93
CA ASP A 877 -46.24 56.32 32.29
C ASP A 877 -46.48 56.16 30.79
N GLY A 878 -47.51 56.82 30.26
CA GLY A 878 -47.78 56.87 28.82
C GLY A 878 -46.67 57.61 28.06
N GLY A 879 -46.06 58.61 28.71
CA GLY A 879 -45.08 59.49 28.07
C GLY A 879 -45.76 60.59 27.23
N ILE A 880 -45.25 60.84 26.03
CA ILE A 880 -45.71 61.92 25.15
C ILE A 880 -46.56 61.35 24.02
N GLY A 881 -47.88 61.55 24.10
CA GLY A 881 -48.76 61.33 22.97
C GLY A 881 -50.21 61.09 23.37
N THR A 882 -50.95 60.36 22.54
CA THR A 882 -52.36 60.02 22.82
C THR A 882 -52.46 58.57 23.21
N ASP A 883 -52.07 58.30 24.46
CA ASP A 883 -51.99 56.94 24.98
C ASP A 883 -53.36 56.45 25.43
N THR A 884 -53.56 55.13 25.36
CA THR A 884 -54.80 54.48 25.79
C THR A 884 -54.50 53.39 26.79
N LEU A 885 -55.22 53.39 27.91
CA LEU A 885 -55.22 52.30 28.88
C LEU A 885 -56.59 51.61 28.89
N THR A 886 -56.61 50.35 28.46
CA THR A 886 -57.79 49.48 28.57
C THR A 886 -57.57 48.47 29.68
N THR A 887 -58.29 48.62 30.79
CA THR A 887 -58.26 47.66 31.90
C THR A 887 -59.44 46.70 31.84
N GLY A 888 -59.18 45.40 31.98
CA GLY A 888 -60.20 44.38 32.21
C GLY A 888 -60.77 44.38 33.63
N LEU A 889 -61.75 43.52 33.90
CA LEU A 889 -62.42 43.43 35.20
C LEU A 889 -61.57 42.76 36.30
N ASN A 890 -60.42 42.18 35.95
CA ASN A 890 -59.65 41.26 36.80
C ASN A 890 -58.24 41.78 37.15
N ILE A 891 -58.15 43.02 37.65
CA ILE A 891 -56.90 43.59 38.18
C ILE A 891 -56.95 43.62 39.71
N ILE A 892 -55.95 43.04 40.36
CA ILE A 892 -55.78 43.03 41.82
C ILE A 892 -54.57 43.89 42.16
N GLY A 893 -54.73 44.90 43.02
CA GLY A 893 -53.64 45.77 43.48
C GLY A 893 -53.80 47.22 43.04
N THR A 894 -52.70 47.98 43.09
CA THR A 894 -52.68 49.40 42.72
C THR A 894 -51.83 49.63 41.48
N LEU A 895 -52.47 50.11 40.42
CA LEU A 895 -51.85 50.64 39.21
C LEU A 895 -52.04 52.15 39.21
N THR A 896 -50.95 52.91 39.07
CA THR A 896 -50.98 54.37 38.99
C THR A 896 -50.59 54.80 37.58
N PRO A 897 -51.57 55.08 36.70
CA PRO A 897 -51.28 55.68 35.41
C PRO A 897 -50.85 57.14 35.57
N SER A 898 -49.89 57.56 34.76
CA SER A 898 -49.41 58.92 34.58
C SER A 898 -49.37 59.20 33.08
N ASN A 899 -49.75 60.41 32.67
CA ASN A 899 -49.79 60.81 31.27
C ASN A 899 -50.66 59.91 30.36
N ILE A 900 -51.64 59.19 30.91
CA ILE A 900 -52.65 58.45 30.16
C ILE A 900 -54.04 58.91 30.60
N PRO A 901 -54.92 59.35 29.68
CA PRO A 901 -56.26 59.85 29.98
C PRO A 901 -57.26 58.80 30.49
#